data_AF-A0A7G8PXF3-F1
#
_entry.id   AF-A0A7G8PXF3-F1
#
_cell.length_a   1.000
_cell.length_b   1.000
_cell.length_c   1.000
_cell.angle_alpha   90.00
_cell.angle_beta   90.00
_cell.angle_gamma   90.00
#
_symmetry.space_group_name_H-M   'P 1'
#
loop_
_entity.id
_entity.type
_entity.pdbx_description
1 polymer ?
#
loop_
_entity_poly.entity_id
_entity_poly.type
_entity_poly.pdbx_seq_one_letter_code
_entity_poly.pdbx_strand_id
1 'polypeptide(L)'
;MLTKFINATNHLLSSFKNFVKSSFLSLLVIIIILLLLTQMDQAFTMMVDLIESHWLSLLLSFFLINALAIALSHYPIYNYYAANLNNSGNYTRWKKVYPFTLWPFKKFPIYIFTTNNDTAYTPDNWANYLRYFIGLMIHGVWIHFIVSSFAPNFIFENFPFQPVKIVIYILLLVPFVLYIIYKEKFSNLSAKTNKQGILFSEAERKKNSQRLNILYKRLGICYFLIAFLSVLLLILTLIIGNFSPAGFVLLLLTSYAFIFNYVFFRLLRTRLSRIKKTLSSSLLLPIQIFISGIHFLERSENYIALFHFNFLLSVIILLYSTLGSLLGWSLINGIPILLAFFYFYYFVIASAGKYFFVVKKMNLFSTRKYKALFVGCIFIIILLIISTCTNVEVTTHEIDLVENNRSEITEQQYIDSIKTKDDNTLFFIASHGGGLKANVWTLNVLNSLQGKTEGKLLNQTIAISGASGGSLGLALYTGLYKENGTDTNTIQQKIDHLSKQNYTSVDLTLTFGLDTYRKLWPFSQRIGLKDRPYYAMLKYQNNIEKKQSKTLSTVSFRDYWKSAFTKHGYFPSLIMNTAGIKGNRGILWSVKQDDFDAIFPYAENLADLDNDKTIPFYQAVSTTNRFPVFSPAAKIPGYGHFIDAGAIDNSGLLGCLDLHNYLLRDQAILGNKQIAYIEIINSKGLYVNYLIEKFKKENEITHIVKNENETDNLVADLKTGLNLDKIPGYLSDYMSNWENTQEGRLRYFKIFMPHKVTLGDVESYFNGTLVDETIKQKLIRFLAEENNIILSITEKPDKNFFDPWEYYEPTLSRHLSQSSLRYIKDILKHPLLREQFSEIETLINTKKIEKNVNPEISF
;
A
#
# COMPACT_ATOMS: atom_id res chain seq x y z
N MET A 1 -31.05 29.73 30.94
CA MET A 1 -30.42 28.49 30.42
C MET A 1 -29.69 28.74 29.11
N LEU A 2 -30.29 29.45 28.15
CA LEU A 2 -29.68 29.80 26.86
C LEU A 2 -28.31 30.48 26.97
N THR A 3 -28.13 31.48 27.84
CA THR A 3 -26.83 32.16 28.04
C THR A 3 -25.73 31.24 28.56
N LYS A 4 -26.07 30.28 29.44
CA LYS A 4 -25.11 29.27 29.93
C LYS A 4 -24.73 28.29 28.83
N PHE A 5 -25.69 27.91 28.00
CA PHE A 5 -25.47 27.07 26.82
C PHE A 5 -24.57 27.78 25.81
N ILE A 6 -24.87 29.03 25.44
CA ILE A 6 -24.06 29.86 24.53
C ILE A 6 -22.64 30.05 25.06
N ASN A 7 -22.47 30.31 26.36
CA ASN A 7 -21.13 30.46 26.94
C ASN A 7 -20.35 29.14 26.93
N ALA A 8 -21.03 28.01 27.18
CA ALA A 8 -20.40 26.69 27.12
C ALA A 8 -19.99 26.31 25.68
N THR A 9 -20.83 26.60 24.69
CA THR A 9 -20.51 26.36 23.27
C THR A 9 -19.38 27.25 22.79
N ASN A 10 -19.40 28.56 23.12
CA ASN A 10 -18.31 29.49 22.80
C ASN A 10 -16.99 29.06 23.43
N HIS A 11 -17.01 28.60 24.68
CA HIS A 11 -15.82 28.06 25.33
C HIS A 11 -15.32 26.81 24.60
N LEU A 12 -16.20 25.86 24.27
CA LEU A 12 -15.84 24.65 23.54
C LEU A 12 -15.20 24.97 22.18
N LEU A 13 -15.77 25.91 21.43
CA LEU A 13 -15.23 26.36 20.13
C LEU A 13 -13.85 27.00 20.28
N SER A 14 -13.65 27.85 21.29
CA SER A 14 -12.35 28.45 21.60
C SER A 14 -11.30 27.39 21.96
N SER A 15 -11.68 26.44 22.82
CA SER A 15 -10.84 25.30 23.19
C SER A 15 -10.48 24.43 22.00
N PHE A 16 -11.44 24.17 21.10
CA PHE A 16 -11.23 23.41 19.88
C PHE A 16 -10.24 24.14 18.95
N LYS A 17 -10.38 25.45 18.76
CA LYS A 17 -9.43 26.28 17.98
C LYS A 17 -8.02 26.21 18.56
N ASN A 18 -7.88 26.33 19.88
CA ASN A 18 -6.59 26.21 20.55
C ASN A 18 -5.99 24.80 20.40
N PHE A 19 -6.84 23.76 20.51
CA PHE A 19 -6.46 22.38 20.26
C PHE A 19 -5.91 22.18 18.85
N VAL A 20 -6.65 22.59 17.81
CA VAL A 20 -6.23 22.45 16.40
C VAL A 20 -4.91 23.16 16.16
N LYS A 21 -4.75 24.40 16.62
CA LYS A 21 -3.50 25.16 16.48
C LYS A 21 -2.31 24.46 17.13
N SER A 22 -2.48 23.94 18.35
CA SER A 22 -1.40 23.26 19.07
C SER A 22 -1.07 21.88 18.48
N SER A 23 -2.05 21.23 17.86
CA SER A 23 -1.99 19.83 17.43
C SER A 23 -1.89 19.64 15.92
N PHE A 24 -1.71 20.73 15.16
CA PHE A 24 -1.68 20.73 13.69
C PHE A 24 -0.80 19.61 13.11
N LEU A 25 0.44 19.48 13.57
CA LEU A 25 1.36 18.44 13.10
C LEU A 25 0.82 17.02 13.36
N SER A 26 0.28 16.75 14.55
CA SER A 26 -0.27 15.43 14.88
C SER A 26 -1.50 15.10 14.04
N LEU A 27 -2.38 16.07 13.82
CA LEU A 27 -3.57 15.92 13.00
C LEU A 27 -3.20 15.70 11.53
N LEU A 28 -2.23 16.44 11.02
CA LEU A 28 -1.70 16.27 9.67
C LEU A 28 -1.14 14.85 9.46
N VAL A 29 -0.34 14.34 10.41
CA VAL A 29 0.19 12.97 10.33
C VAL A 29 -0.94 11.95 10.34
N ILE A 30 -1.96 12.09 11.19
CA ILE A 30 -3.10 11.16 11.23
C ILE A 30 -3.88 11.19 9.91
N ILE A 31 -4.10 12.37 9.32
CA ILE A 31 -4.76 12.53 8.03
C ILE A 31 -3.94 11.86 6.92
N ILE A 32 -2.62 12.07 6.89
CA ILE A 32 -1.74 11.41 5.92
C ILE A 32 -1.82 9.88 6.05
N ILE A 33 -1.76 9.35 7.29
CA ILE A 33 -1.88 7.90 7.53
C ILE A 33 -3.25 7.39 7.04
N LEU A 34 -4.33 8.09 7.38
CA LEU A 34 -5.68 7.69 6.96
C LEU A 34 -5.82 7.72 5.44
N LEU A 35 -5.33 8.76 4.76
CA LEU A 35 -5.35 8.84 3.29
C LEU A 35 -4.54 7.71 2.65
N LEU A 36 -3.33 7.44 3.15
CA LEU A 36 -2.50 6.34 2.62
C LEU A 36 -3.16 4.98 2.85
N LEU A 37 -3.82 4.75 3.98
CA LEU A 37 -4.48 3.46 4.25
C LEU A 37 -5.83 3.29 3.54
N THR A 38 -6.56 4.37 3.28
CA THR A 38 -7.88 4.32 2.63
C THR A 38 -7.81 4.31 1.11
N GLN A 39 -6.73 4.86 0.53
CA GLN A 39 -6.57 4.95 -0.92
C GLN A 39 -5.63 3.90 -1.52
N MET A 40 -4.98 3.07 -0.69
CA MET A 40 -4.05 2.06 -1.17
C MET A 40 -4.59 0.66 -0.85
N ASP A 41 -5.21 -0.01 -1.83
CA ASP A 41 -5.64 -1.41 -1.69
C ASP A 41 -4.49 -2.34 -1.27
N GLN A 42 -3.26 -1.99 -1.65
CA GLN A 42 -2.03 -2.65 -1.23
C GLN A 42 -1.86 -2.71 0.29
N ALA A 43 -2.32 -1.70 1.02
CA ALA A 43 -2.22 -1.69 2.48
C ALA A 43 -3.01 -2.87 3.07
N PHE A 44 -4.20 -3.17 2.54
CA PHE A 44 -5.02 -4.27 3.03
C PHE A 44 -4.35 -5.64 2.84
N THR A 45 -3.75 -5.89 1.67
CA THR A 45 -3.00 -7.13 1.43
C THR A 45 -1.80 -7.28 2.36
N MET A 46 -1.12 -6.17 2.68
CA MET A 46 -0.03 -6.18 3.67
C MET A 46 -0.52 -6.54 5.07
N MET A 47 -1.75 -6.16 5.45
CA MET A 47 -2.33 -6.53 6.75
C MET A 47 -2.67 -8.02 6.80
N VAL A 48 -3.22 -8.58 5.73
CA VAL A 48 -3.48 -10.03 5.63
C VAL A 48 -2.17 -10.81 5.74
N ASP A 49 -1.15 -10.42 4.98
CA ASP A 49 0.20 -11.01 5.05
C ASP A 49 0.85 -10.90 6.44
N LEU A 50 0.68 -9.75 7.11
CA LEU A 50 1.18 -9.50 8.46
C LEU A 50 0.67 -10.54 9.45
N ILE A 51 -0.60 -10.95 9.30
CA ILE A 51 -1.27 -11.91 10.18
C ILE A 51 -0.90 -13.35 9.80
N GLU A 52 -0.77 -13.65 8.51
CA GLU A 52 -0.49 -15.02 8.04
C GLU A 52 0.95 -15.48 8.33
N SER A 53 1.94 -14.60 8.23
CA SER A 53 3.34 -15.03 8.06
C SER A 53 4.36 -14.40 9.02
N HIS A 54 4.00 -13.36 9.79
CA HIS A 54 5.01 -12.49 10.42
C HIS A 54 4.69 -12.02 11.84
N TRP A 55 4.77 -12.93 12.83
CA TRP A 55 4.58 -12.58 14.25
C TRP A 55 5.47 -11.41 14.72
N LEU A 56 6.75 -11.35 14.29
CA LEU A 56 7.66 -10.27 14.67
C LEU A 56 7.20 -8.92 14.09
N SER A 57 6.76 -8.90 12.83
CA SER A 57 6.23 -7.70 12.20
C SER A 57 4.94 -7.25 12.89
N LEU A 58 4.09 -8.19 13.31
CA LEU A 58 2.84 -7.89 14.03
C LEU A 58 3.14 -7.29 15.42
N LEU A 59 4.10 -7.86 16.14
CA LEU A 59 4.60 -7.32 17.41
C LEU A 59 5.13 -5.90 17.24
N LEU A 60 5.97 -5.66 16.23
CA LEU A 60 6.51 -4.33 15.94
C LEU A 60 5.41 -3.34 15.56
N SER A 61 4.37 -3.78 14.85
CA SER A 61 3.22 -2.93 14.48
C SER A 61 2.44 -2.49 15.72
N PHE A 62 2.11 -3.43 16.62
CA PHE A 62 1.47 -3.09 17.90
C PHE A 62 2.36 -2.19 18.77
N PHE A 63 3.68 -2.42 18.78
CA PHE A 63 4.59 -1.54 19.50
C PHE A 63 4.57 -0.11 18.92
N LEU A 64 4.73 0.04 17.61
CA LEU A 64 4.87 1.34 16.95
C LEU A 64 3.56 2.14 16.95
N ILE A 65 2.40 1.48 16.81
CA ILE A 65 1.11 2.19 16.88
C ILE A 65 0.87 2.77 18.28
N ASN A 66 1.23 2.04 19.34
CA ASN A 66 1.18 2.53 20.72
C ASN A 66 2.22 3.64 20.97
N ALA A 67 3.43 3.49 20.42
CA ALA A 67 4.46 4.53 20.48
C ALA A 67 3.99 5.84 19.83
N LEU A 68 3.40 5.75 18.63
CA LEU A 68 2.80 6.87 17.91
C LEU A 68 1.65 7.49 18.71
N ALA A 69 0.72 6.69 19.24
CA ALA A 69 -0.39 7.17 20.05
C ALA A 69 0.08 8.06 21.22
N ILE A 70 1.14 7.63 21.90
CA ILE A 70 1.71 8.38 23.03
C ILE A 70 2.47 9.64 22.54
N ALA A 71 3.17 9.58 21.41
CA ALA A 71 3.92 10.73 20.89
C ALA A 71 3.00 11.82 20.30
N LEU A 72 2.03 11.43 19.47
CA LEU A 72 1.07 12.30 18.79
C LEU A 72 0.22 13.11 19.76
N SER A 73 -0.15 12.52 20.89
CA SER A 73 -0.94 13.16 21.94
C SER A 73 -0.12 13.89 23.02
N HIS A 74 1.20 13.71 23.05
CA HIS A 74 2.07 14.38 24.03
C HIS A 74 2.61 15.71 23.54
N TYR A 75 3.30 15.72 22.39
CA TYR A 75 4.02 16.90 21.93
C TYR A 75 3.18 18.16 21.69
N PRO A 76 1.87 18.11 21.34
CA PRO A 76 1.08 19.32 21.20
C PRO A 76 1.04 20.20 22.46
N ILE A 77 1.29 19.64 23.66
CA ILE A 77 1.38 20.44 24.89
C ILE A 77 2.48 21.50 24.84
N TYR A 78 3.59 21.20 24.15
CA TYR A 78 4.69 22.14 24.02
C TYR A 78 4.29 23.29 23.10
N ASN A 79 3.66 22.99 21.97
CA ASN A 79 3.16 23.98 21.03
C ASN A 79 2.09 24.88 21.66
N TYR A 80 1.22 24.30 22.50
CA TYR A 80 0.18 25.03 23.21
C TYR A 80 0.78 26.14 24.08
N TYR A 81 1.76 25.80 24.93
CA TYR A 81 2.45 26.77 25.77
C TYR A 81 3.38 27.69 24.97
N ALA A 82 3.93 27.21 23.85
CA ALA A 82 4.81 27.98 22.98
C ALA A 82 4.11 29.13 22.28
N ALA A 83 2.92 28.86 21.76
CA ALA A 83 2.11 29.84 21.07
C ALA A 83 1.30 30.74 22.03
N ASN A 84 1.54 30.67 23.35
CA ASN A 84 0.79 31.40 24.37
C ASN A 84 -0.74 31.22 24.22
N LEU A 85 -1.18 30.02 23.81
CA LEU A 85 -2.60 29.75 23.63
C LEU A 85 -3.30 29.85 24.98
N ASN A 86 -4.46 30.51 25.00
CA ASN A 86 -5.20 30.81 26.23
C ASN A 86 -4.38 31.57 27.29
N ASN A 87 -3.42 32.43 26.90
CA ASN A 87 -2.57 33.21 27.83
C ASN A 87 -1.70 32.35 28.76
N SER A 88 -1.30 31.16 28.30
CA SER A 88 -0.56 30.16 29.08
C SER A 88 0.97 30.39 29.15
N GLY A 89 1.49 31.47 28.58
CA GLY A 89 2.91 31.69 28.35
C GLY A 89 3.79 31.68 29.60
N ASN A 90 3.27 32.15 30.74
CA ASN A 90 4.03 32.22 32.00
C ASN A 90 3.76 31.02 32.94
N TYR A 91 2.93 30.08 32.52
CA TYR A 91 2.50 28.94 33.32
C TYR A 91 3.59 27.86 33.50
N THR A 92 4.71 27.94 32.77
CA THR A 92 5.75 26.89 32.75
C THR A 92 7.10 27.38 33.26
N ARG A 93 7.73 26.62 34.16
CA ARG A 93 9.15 26.77 34.56
C ARG A 93 9.97 25.68 33.92
N TRP A 94 11.00 26.05 33.17
CA TRP A 94 11.82 25.11 32.40
C TRP A 94 13.10 24.73 33.14
N LYS A 95 13.48 23.46 33.05
CA LYS A 95 14.74 22.95 33.60
C LYS A 95 15.41 21.97 32.65
N LYS A 96 16.75 21.94 32.72
CA LYS A 96 17.63 21.04 31.98
C LYS A 96 17.98 19.83 32.84
N VAL A 97 17.85 18.63 32.29
CA VAL A 97 18.10 17.35 32.98
C VAL A 97 18.86 16.37 32.07
N TYR A 98 19.49 15.35 32.66
CA TYR A 98 20.27 14.33 31.95
C TYR A 98 19.78 12.93 32.38
N PRO A 99 18.70 12.41 31.78
CA PRO A 99 18.10 11.15 32.24
C PRO A 99 18.84 9.90 31.78
N PHE A 100 19.71 10.00 30.77
CA PHE A 100 20.45 8.86 30.25
C PHE A 100 21.68 8.59 31.11
N THR A 101 21.85 7.33 31.54
CA THR A 101 23.00 6.90 32.35
C THR A 101 24.12 6.28 31.51
N LEU A 102 23.78 5.73 30.33
CA LEU A 102 24.69 5.01 29.43
C LEU A 102 25.44 5.95 28.46
N TRP A 103 26.69 5.61 28.15
CA TRP A 103 27.45 6.22 27.06
C TRP A 103 26.91 5.72 25.70
N PRO A 104 26.81 6.57 24.65
CA PRO A 104 27.27 7.96 24.53
C PRO A 104 26.26 9.03 25.01
N PHE A 105 25.05 8.65 25.42
CA PHE A 105 23.96 9.59 25.68
C PHE A 105 24.00 10.28 27.06
N LYS A 106 24.92 9.91 27.95
CA LYS A 106 25.05 10.46 29.31
C LYS A 106 25.12 12.00 29.38
N LYS A 107 25.70 12.65 28.37
CA LYS A 107 25.81 14.12 28.27
C LYS A 107 24.69 14.77 27.46
N PHE A 108 23.69 14.02 27.02
CA PHE A 108 22.58 14.53 26.20
C PHE A 108 21.52 15.21 27.08
N PRO A 109 21.32 16.53 26.96
CA PRO A 109 20.37 17.24 27.82
C PRO A 109 18.94 17.10 27.30
N ILE A 110 18.02 16.81 28.20
CA ILE A 110 16.58 16.91 27.97
C ILE A 110 16.04 18.13 28.71
N TYR A 111 15.16 18.87 28.05
CA TYR A 111 14.45 20.00 28.66
C TYR A 111 13.03 19.57 29.02
N ILE A 112 12.66 19.80 30.28
CA ILE A 112 11.33 19.54 30.82
C ILE A 112 10.80 20.78 31.52
N PHE A 113 9.49 20.87 31.68
CA PHE A 113 8.86 21.95 32.42
C PHE A 113 8.04 21.44 33.61
N THR A 114 7.87 22.31 34.60
CA THR A 114 6.92 22.16 35.71
C THR A 114 5.94 23.33 35.72
N THR A 115 4.79 23.17 36.37
CA THR A 115 3.80 24.24 36.50
C THR A 115 4.30 25.35 37.41
N ASN A 116 4.04 26.60 37.02
CA ASN A 116 4.29 27.79 37.82
C ASN A 116 3.03 28.11 38.64
N ASN A 117 3.07 27.84 39.95
CA ASN A 117 1.91 28.02 40.83
C ASN A 117 1.61 29.51 41.12
N ASP A 118 2.51 30.42 40.74
CA ASP A 118 2.40 31.85 41.03
C ASP A 118 1.61 32.61 39.93
N THR A 119 0.94 31.89 39.03
CA THR A 119 0.18 32.48 37.93
C THR A 119 -1.32 32.30 38.14
N ALA A 120 -2.12 33.30 37.77
CA ALA A 120 -3.58 33.25 37.79
C ALA A 120 -4.19 32.42 36.64
N TYR A 121 -3.36 31.72 35.85
CA TYR A 121 -3.81 30.98 34.67
C TYR A 121 -4.55 29.69 35.05
N THR A 122 -5.75 29.52 34.49
CA THR A 122 -6.54 28.28 34.61
C THR A 122 -6.38 27.43 33.34
N PRO A 123 -5.89 26.18 33.44
CA PRO A 123 -5.75 25.30 32.28
C PRO A 123 -7.07 25.05 31.56
N ASP A 124 -7.03 25.12 30.22
CA ASP A 124 -8.14 24.73 29.36
C ASP A 124 -8.31 23.20 29.37
N ASN A 125 -9.35 22.73 30.06
CA ASN A 125 -9.63 21.30 30.20
C ASN A 125 -10.05 20.66 28.87
N TRP A 126 -10.86 21.33 28.06
CA TRP A 126 -11.35 20.77 26.79
C TRP A 126 -10.23 20.62 25.77
N ALA A 127 -9.35 21.62 25.64
CA ALA A 127 -8.17 21.50 24.78
C ALA A 127 -7.25 20.35 25.24
N ASN A 128 -7.12 20.14 26.55
CA ASN A 128 -6.35 19.03 27.11
C ASN A 128 -7.01 17.66 26.84
N TYR A 129 -8.33 17.55 26.94
CA TYR A 129 -9.07 16.32 26.63
C TYR A 129 -8.89 15.95 25.15
N LEU A 130 -9.14 16.90 24.25
CA LEU A 130 -8.99 16.72 22.80
C LEU A 130 -7.55 16.37 22.42
N ARG A 131 -6.53 16.93 23.08
CA ARG A 131 -5.14 16.55 22.84
C ARG A 131 -4.89 15.06 23.07
N TYR A 132 -5.48 14.47 24.10
CA TYR A 132 -5.34 13.04 24.36
C TYR A 132 -6.23 12.17 23.48
N PHE A 133 -7.33 12.72 22.96
CA PHE A 133 -8.14 12.08 21.93
C PHE A 133 -7.32 11.78 20.66
N ILE A 134 -6.30 12.59 20.32
CA ILE A 134 -5.39 12.31 19.19
C ILE A 134 -4.78 10.90 19.28
N GLY A 135 -4.38 10.46 20.48
CA GLY A 135 -3.85 9.11 20.66
C GLY A 135 -4.90 8.02 20.43
N LEU A 136 -6.17 8.31 20.73
CA LEU A 136 -7.29 7.42 20.41
C LEU A 136 -7.60 7.42 18.91
N MET A 137 -7.46 8.56 18.22
CA MET A 137 -7.66 8.66 16.78
C MET A 137 -6.73 7.72 16.01
N ILE A 138 -5.44 7.66 16.36
CA ILE A 138 -4.51 6.75 15.67
C ILE A 138 -4.83 5.27 15.92
N HIS A 139 -5.35 4.93 17.11
CA HIS A 139 -5.90 3.58 17.34
C HIS A 139 -7.20 3.34 16.55
N GLY A 140 -8.03 4.36 16.37
CA GLY A 140 -9.20 4.31 15.49
C GLY A 140 -8.82 4.06 14.03
N VAL A 141 -7.75 4.70 13.54
CA VAL A 141 -7.18 4.42 12.21
C VAL A 141 -6.68 2.98 12.12
N TRP A 142 -6.00 2.47 13.14
CA TRP A 142 -5.57 1.07 13.20
C TRP A 142 -6.75 0.08 13.18
N ILE A 143 -7.82 0.35 13.94
CA ILE A 143 -9.04 -0.47 13.92
C ILE A 143 -9.75 -0.40 12.58
N HIS A 144 -9.86 0.80 11.98
CA HIS A 144 -10.41 0.94 10.63
C HIS A 144 -9.63 0.11 9.63
N PHE A 145 -8.30 0.14 9.71
CA PHE A 145 -7.44 -0.64 8.83
C PHE A 145 -7.66 -2.15 8.97
N ILE A 146 -7.78 -2.67 10.21
CA ILE A 146 -8.14 -4.09 10.46
C ILE A 146 -9.51 -4.42 9.85
N VAL A 147 -10.53 -3.60 10.13
CA VAL A 147 -11.90 -3.81 9.62
C VAL A 147 -11.94 -3.82 8.10
N SER A 148 -11.29 -2.86 7.44
CA SER A 148 -11.26 -2.76 5.98
C SER A 148 -10.49 -3.92 5.34
N SER A 149 -9.45 -4.45 5.99
CA SER A 149 -8.65 -5.56 5.44
C SER A 149 -9.41 -6.89 5.44
N PHE A 150 -10.31 -7.08 6.42
CA PHE A 150 -11.11 -8.29 6.58
C PHE A 150 -12.48 -8.22 5.88
N ALA A 151 -12.96 -7.02 5.55
CA ALA A 151 -14.26 -6.82 4.91
C ALA A 151 -14.47 -7.67 3.63
N PRO A 152 -13.48 -7.81 2.71
CA PRO A 152 -13.68 -8.56 1.48
C PRO A 152 -14.08 -10.03 1.68
N ASN A 153 -13.67 -10.67 2.77
CA ASN A 153 -14.08 -12.05 3.07
C ASN A 153 -15.45 -12.07 3.77
N PHE A 154 -15.68 -11.19 4.74
CA PHE A 154 -16.93 -11.16 5.49
C PHE A 154 -18.16 -10.82 4.66
N ILE A 155 -18.02 -10.04 3.58
CA ILE A 155 -19.16 -9.65 2.72
C ILE A 155 -19.81 -10.87 2.04
N PHE A 156 -19.03 -11.94 1.78
CA PHE A 156 -19.51 -13.16 1.11
C PHE A 156 -19.74 -14.32 2.09
N GLU A 157 -19.75 -14.04 3.39
CA GLU A 157 -20.07 -15.02 4.42
C GLU A 157 -21.34 -14.65 5.17
N ASN A 158 -21.95 -15.63 5.84
CA ASN A 158 -23.08 -15.41 6.72
C ASN A 158 -22.62 -14.82 8.08
N PHE A 159 -21.89 -13.70 8.02
CA PHE A 159 -21.43 -12.95 9.19
C PHE A 159 -22.13 -11.59 9.24
N PRO A 160 -22.67 -11.15 10.39
CA PRO A 160 -23.38 -9.87 10.51
C PRO A 160 -22.41 -8.68 10.51
N PHE A 161 -21.65 -8.49 9.43
CA PHE A 161 -20.53 -7.56 9.36
C PHE A 161 -20.94 -6.10 9.54
N GLN A 162 -22.04 -5.66 8.90
CA GLN A 162 -22.49 -4.27 8.97
C GLN A 162 -22.88 -3.82 10.40
N PRO A 163 -23.77 -4.53 11.13
CA PRO A 163 -24.08 -4.13 12.51
C PRO A 163 -22.86 -4.26 13.43
N VAL A 164 -22.01 -5.28 13.25
CA VAL A 164 -20.75 -5.43 14.01
C VAL A 164 -19.81 -4.24 13.76
N LYS A 165 -19.67 -3.81 12.51
CA LYS A 165 -18.87 -2.65 12.10
C LYS A 165 -19.34 -1.38 12.82
N ILE A 166 -20.66 -1.13 12.88
CA ILE A 166 -21.22 0.02 13.61
C ILE A 166 -20.87 -0.06 15.11
N VAL A 167 -21.05 -1.22 15.73
CA VAL A 167 -20.70 -1.43 17.15
C VAL A 167 -19.22 -1.17 17.40
N ILE A 168 -18.34 -1.67 16.54
CA ILE A 168 -16.89 -1.41 16.62
C ILE A 168 -16.62 0.10 16.62
N TYR A 169 -17.17 0.88 15.69
CA TYR A 169 -16.89 2.32 15.67
C TYR A 169 -17.47 3.07 16.88
N ILE A 170 -18.65 2.68 17.38
CA ILE A 170 -19.23 3.29 18.59
C ILE A 170 -18.35 3.02 19.82
N LEU A 171 -17.81 1.80 19.94
CA LEU A 171 -16.96 1.41 21.06
C LEU A 171 -15.65 2.23 21.16
N LEU A 172 -15.18 2.83 20.06
CA LEU A 172 -14.03 3.75 20.08
C LEU A 172 -14.26 5.01 20.93
N LEU A 173 -15.52 5.42 21.13
CA LEU A 173 -15.86 6.62 21.91
C LEU A 173 -15.83 6.34 23.42
N VAL A 174 -16.08 5.10 23.85
CA VAL A 174 -16.18 4.72 25.25
C VAL A 174 -14.91 5.05 26.06
N PRO A 175 -13.69 4.72 25.61
CA PRO A 175 -12.45 5.07 26.31
C PRO A 175 -12.26 6.58 26.48
N PHE A 176 -12.71 7.39 25.52
CA PHE A 176 -12.61 8.84 25.59
C PHE A 176 -13.58 9.43 26.62
N VAL A 177 -14.83 8.96 26.63
CA VAL A 177 -15.83 9.37 27.62
C VAL A 177 -15.37 9.00 29.03
N LEU A 178 -14.86 7.78 29.23
CA LEU A 178 -14.31 7.34 30.51
C LEU A 178 -13.13 8.21 30.96
N TYR A 179 -12.24 8.57 30.03
CA TYR A 179 -11.14 9.49 30.32
C TYR A 179 -11.65 10.82 30.89
N ILE A 180 -12.66 11.44 30.25
CA ILE A 180 -13.25 12.71 30.69
C ILE A 180 -13.87 12.56 32.07
N ILE A 181 -14.73 11.55 32.28
CA ILE A 181 -15.43 11.30 33.55
C ILE A 181 -14.43 11.18 34.71
N TYR A 182 -13.39 10.35 34.56
CA TYR A 182 -12.41 10.18 35.63
C TYR A 182 -11.56 11.41 35.84
N LYS A 183 -11.23 12.15 34.78
CA LYS A 183 -10.44 13.38 34.87
C LYS A 183 -11.19 14.49 35.61
N GLU A 184 -12.48 14.65 35.36
CA GLU A 184 -13.35 15.57 36.09
C GLU A 184 -13.50 15.13 37.55
N LYS A 185 -13.70 13.83 37.80
CA LYS A 185 -13.79 13.29 39.16
C LYS A 185 -12.52 13.54 39.96
N PHE A 186 -11.34 13.37 39.37
CA PHE A 186 -10.07 13.72 40.00
C PHE A 186 -9.97 15.21 40.31
N SER A 187 -10.40 16.06 39.38
CA SER A 187 -10.35 17.52 39.55
C SER A 187 -11.29 17.96 40.69
N ASN A 188 -12.51 17.44 40.74
CA ASN A 188 -13.48 17.73 41.79
C ASN A 188 -13.03 17.27 43.17
N LEU A 189 -12.45 16.06 43.29
CA LEU A 189 -11.97 15.54 44.58
C LEU A 189 -10.67 16.19 45.05
N SER A 190 -9.91 16.83 44.16
CA SER A 190 -8.69 17.56 44.50
C SER A 190 -8.89 19.08 44.64
N ALA A 191 -10.09 19.57 44.36
CA ALA A 191 -10.43 20.98 44.51
C ALA A 191 -10.38 21.41 45.99
N LYS A 192 -9.84 22.61 46.22
CA LYS A 192 -9.76 23.22 47.57
C LYS A 192 -10.99 24.06 47.91
N THR A 193 -11.78 24.41 46.90
CA THR A 193 -12.97 25.26 46.98
C THR A 193 -14.17 24.57 46.33
N ASN A 194 -15.37 24.92 46.77
CA ASN A 194 -16.61 24.48 46.16
C ASN A 194 -16.90 25.25 44.85
N LYS A 195 -18.01 24.93 44.18
CA LYS A 195 -18.40 25.55 42.89
C LYS A 195 -18.70 27.06 43.01
N GLN A 196 -18.95 27.57 44.22
CA GLN A 196 -19.11 29.00 44.49
C GLN A 196 -17.80 29.68 44.93
N GLY A 197 -16.65 28.99 44.90
CA GLY A 197 -15.35 29.54 45.28
C GLY A 197 -15.07 29.54 46.79
N ILE A 198 -15.96 28.98 47.61
CA ILE A 198 -15.81 28.92 49.07
C ILE A 198 -14.86 27.77 49.43
N LEU A 199 -13.91 28.04 50.33
CA LEU A 199 -12.93 27.07 50.81
C LEU A 199 -13.59 25.89 51.53
N PHE A 200 -13.30 24.65 51.14
CA PHE A 200 -13.80 23.47 51.86
C PHE A 200 -13.24 23.40 53.29
N SER A 201 -14.06 22.95 54.24
CA SER A 201 -13.66 22.69 55.63
C SER A 201 -12.60 21.58 55.73
N GLU A 202 -11.84 21.54 56.82
CA GLU A 202 -10.82 20.48 57.04
C GLU A 202 -11.42 19.07 57.01
N ALA A 203 -12.61 18.90 57.60
CA ALA A 203 -13.33 17.62 57.58
C ALA A 203 -13.69 17.19 56.16
N GLU A 204 -14.18 18.11 55.32
CA GLU A 204 -14.50 17.84 53.91
C GLU A 204 -13.25 17.54 53.09
N ARG A 205 -12.15 18.26 53.32
CA ARG A 205 -10.86 18.00 52.65
C ARG A 205 -10.32 16.61 53.00
N LYS A 206 -10.39 16.21 54.26
CA LYS A 206 -9.99 14.86 54.72
C LYS A 206 -10.86 13.78 54.07
N LYS A 207 -12.18 13.98 54.03
CA LYS A 207 -13.14 13.09 53.36
C LYS A 207 -12.88 12.97 51.86
N ASN A 208 -12.63 14.09 51.17
CA ASN A 208 -12.30 14.11 49.75
C ASN A 208 -10.97 13.41 49.46
N SER A 209 -9.95 13.61 50.31
CA SER A 209 -8.67 12.90 50.20
C SER A 209 -8.81 11.39 50.40
N GLN A 210 -9.64 10.94 51.36
CA GLN A 210 -9.93 9.51 51.55
C GLN A 210 -10.63 8.92 50.33
N ARG A 211 -11.68 9.58 49.81
CA ARG A 211 -12.38 9.16 48.58
C ARG A 211 -11.44 9.09 47.38
N LEU A 212 -10.52 10.04 47.28
CA LEU A 212 -9.51 10.09 46.22
C LEU A 212 -8.52 8.92 46.32
N ASN A 213 -8.08 8.55 47.53
CA ASN A 213 -7.21 7.39 47.74
C ASN A 213 -7.92 6.07 47.41
N ILE A 214 -9.20 5.93 47.76
CA ILE A 214 -10.02 4.77 47.37
C ILE A 214 -10.11 4.69 45.84
N LEU A 215 -10.30 5.83 45.16
CA LEU A 215 -10.34 5.88 43.70
C LEU A 215 -8.98 5.48 43.08
N TYR A 216 -7.87 5.99 43.60
CA TYR A 216 -6.53 5.59 43.14
C TYR A 216 -6.26 4.10 43.33
N LYS A 217 -6.67 3.52 44.47
CA LYS A 217 -6.55 2.08 44.72
C LYS A 217 -7.30 1.28 43.66
N ARG A 218 -8.58 1.61 43.43
CA ARG A 218 -9.42 0.92 42.41
C ARG A 218 -8.84 1.04 41.01
N LEU A 219 -8.47 2.25 40.60
CA LEU A 219 -7.92 2.47 39.26
C LEU A 219 -6.53 1.85 39.08
N GLY A 220 -5.72 1.77 40.14
CA GLY A 220 -4.45 1.03 40.12
C GLY A 220 -4.63 -0.46 39.89
N ILE A 221 -5.64 -1.08 40.53
CA ILE A 221 -6.03 -2.48 40.30
C ILE A 221 -6.50 -2.66 38.87
N CYS A 222 -7.44 -1.82 38.40
CA CYS A 222 -7.93 -1.89 37.02
C CYS A 222 -6.81 -1.72 36.00
N TYR A 223 -5.86 -0.81 36.24
CA TYR A 223 -4.74 -0.60 35.33
C TYR A 223 -3.83 -1.83 35.23
N PHE A 224 -3.52 -2.49 36.35
CA PHE A 224 -2.80 -3.75 36.34
C PHE A 224 -3.55 -4.83 35.54
N LEU A 225 -4.85 -5.01 35.78
CA LEU A 225 -5.66 -6.00 35.07
C LEU A 225 -5.68 -5.75 33.56
N ILE A 226 -5.85 -4.49 33.14
CA ILE A 226 -5.84 -4.11 31.72
C ILE A 226 -4.46 -4.28 31.10
N ALA A 227 -3.39 -3.92 31.81
CA ALA A 227 -2.03 -4.11 31.31
C ALA A 227 -1.69 -5.60 31.16
N PHE A 228 -2.07 -6.44 32.14
CA PHE A 228 -1.94 -7.89 32.07
C PHE A 228 -2.75 -8.46 30.90
N LEU A 229 -4.03 -8.06 30.78
CA LEU A 229 -4.90 -8.47 29.67
C LEU A 229 -4.33 -8.05 28.31
N SER A 230 -3.74 -6.86 28.20
CA SER A 230 -3.11 -6.39 26.94
C SER A 230 -1.94 -7.28 26.54
N VAL A 231 -1.09 -7.66 27.49
CA VAL A 231 0.05 -8.57 27.24
C VAL A 231 -0.44 -9.97 26.91
N LEU A 232 -1.40 -10.50 27.66
CA LEU A 232 -1.99 -11.82 27.42
C LEU A 232 -2.62 -11.90 26.03
N LEU A 233 -3.48 -10.93 25.69
CA LEU A 233 -4.14 -10.87 24.37
C LEU A 233 -3.13 -10.67 23.24
N LEU A 234 -2.07 -9.87 23.45
CA LEU A 234 -1.00 -9.73 22.47
C LEU A 234 -0.29 -11.08 22.24
N ILE A 235 0.09 -11.79 23.31
CA ILE A 235 0.73 -13.12 23.20
C ILE A 235 -0.19 -14.09 22.46
N LEU A 236 -1.48 -14.14 22.83
CA LEU A 236 -2.46 -14.96 22.12
C LEU A 236 -2.55 -14.58 20.64
N THR A 237 -2.64 -13.28 20.33
CA THR A 237 -2.69 -12.80 18.94
C THR A 237 -1.45 -13.20 18.14
N LEU A 238 -0.27 -13.20 18.77
CA LEU A 238 1.00 -13.55 18.11
C LEU A 238 1.17 -15.06 17.89
N ILE A 239 0.56 -15.90 18.73
CA ILE A 239 0.73 -17.36 18.70
C ILE A 239 -0.41 -18.05 17.93
N ILE A 240 -1.65 -17.67 18.22
CA ILE A 240 -2.85 -18.32 17.68
C ILE A 240 -3.65 -17.42 16.72
N GLY A 241 -3.31 -16.13 16.62
CA GLY A 241 -3.97 -15.22 15.69
C GLY A 241 -3.74 -15.68 14.25
N ASN A 242 -4.82 -15.90 13.52
CA ASN A 242 -4.81 -16.30 12.13
C ASN A 242 -5.78 -15.44 11.30
N PHE A 243 -5.76 -15.59 9.98
CA PHE A 243 -6.69 -14.91 9.10
C PHE A 243 -8.05 -15.65 9.10
N SER A 244 -8.87 -15.38 10.12
CA SER A 244 -10.20 -15.99 10.34
C SER A 244 -11.17 -15.01 11.03
N PRO A 245 -12.48 -15.31 11.14
CA PRO A 245 -13.41 -14.55 11.97
C PRO A 245 -13.00 -14.47 13.46
N ALA A 246 -12.51 -15.57 14.03
CA ALA A 246 -11.99 -15.59 15.40
C ALA A 246 -10.73 -14.74 15.56
N GLY A 247 -9.80 -14.83 14.60
CA GLY A 247 -8.57 -14.04 14.56
C GLY A 247 -8.85 -12.54 14.41
N PHE A 248 -9.86 -12.17 13.62
CA PHE A 248 -10.37 -10.80 13.52
C PHE A 248 -10.84 -10.27 14.88
N VAL A 249 -11.68 -11.03 15.59
CA VAL A 249 -12.17 -10.64 16.92
C VAL A 249 -11.01 -10.55 17.92
N LEU A 250 -10.07 -11.50 17.88
CA LEU A 250 -8.88 -11.46 18.74
C LEU A 250 -8.03 -10.20 18.49
N LEU A 251 -7.78 -9.84 17.23
CA LEU A 251 -7.06 -8.61 16.85
C LEU A 251 -7.77 -7.35 17.36
N LEU A 252 -9.10 -7.31 17.26
CA LEU A 252 -9.90 -6.20 17.79
C LEU A 252 -9.82 -6.14 19.32
N LEU A 253 -10.00 -7.26 20.02
CA LEU A 253 -9.91 -7.32 21.48
C LEU A 253 -8.54 -6.86 21.98
N THR A 254 -7.46 -7.33 21.34
CA THR A 254 -6.09 -6.87 21.62
C THR A 254 -5.95 -5.37 21.41
N SER A 255 -6.45 -4.85 20.29
CA SER A 255 -6.42 -3.42 19.98
C SER A 255 -7.20 -2.58 21.01
N TYR A 256 -8.39 -3.02 21.42
CA TYR A 256 -9.17 -2.37 22.46
C TYR A 256 -8.47 -2.40 23.82
N ALA A 257 -7.87 -3.52 24.21
CA ALA A 257 -7.11 -3.61 25.46
C ALA A 257 -5.97 -2.57 25.49
N PHE A 258 -5.26 -2.39 24.38
CA PHE A 258 -4.24 -1.34 24.25
C PHE A 258 -4.81 0.08 24.30
N ILE A 259 -5.99 0.33 23.72
CA ILE A 259 -6.67 1.62 23.84
C ILE A 259 -6.98 1.95 25.32
N PHE A 260 -7.52 0.99 26.06
CA PHE A 260 -7.77 1.17 27.50
C PHE A 260 -6.47 1.35 28.27
N ASN A 261 -5.43 0.56 27.97
CA ASN A 261 -4.11 0.68 28.57
C ASN A 261 -3.53 2.09 28.35
N TYR A 262 -3.66 2.65 27.15
CA TYR A 262 -3.30 4.04 26.83
C TYR A 262 -4.07 5.06 27.69
N VAL A 263 -5.40 4.90 27.85
CA VAL A 263 -6.23 5.79 28.68
C VAL A 263 -5.80 5.73 30.15
N PHE A 264 -5.60 4.54 30.71
CA PHE A 264 -5.14 4.37 32.09
C PHE A 264 -3.74 4.96 32.28
N PHE A 265 -2.82 4.73 31.35
CA PHE A 265 -1.49 5.34 31.38
C PHE A 265 -1.60 6.87 31.42
N ARG A 266 -2.44 7.47 30.56
CA ARG A 266 -2.67 8.93 30.52
C ARG A 266 -3.28 9.48 31.80
N LEU A 267 -4.17 8.74 32.45
CA LEU A 267 -4.81 9.14 33.70
C LEU A 267 -3.86 9.03 34.90
N LEU A 268 -3.09 7.94 34.99
CA LEU A 268 -2.43 7.52 36.22
C LEU A 268 -0.91 7.77 36.26
N ARG A 269 -0.22 7.93 35.12
CA ARG A 269 1.25 8.07 35.06
C ARG A 269 1.80 9.11 36.06
N THR A 270 1.20 10.29 36.13
CA THR A 270 1.65 11.38 37.05
C THR A 270 1.31 11.15 38.53
N ARG A 271 0.68 10.03 38.87
CA ARG A 271 0.12 9.74 40.21
C ARG A 271 0.57 8.38 40.74
N LEU A 272 1.55 7.72 40.11
CA LEU A 272 2.00 6.37 40.48
C LEU A 272 2.48 6.29 41.93
N SER A 273 3.19 7.31 42.44
CA SER A 273 3.57 7.44 43.86
C SER A 273 2.38 7.32 44.80
N ARG A 274 1.28 8.01 44.48
CA ARG A 274 0.07 8.02 45.32
C ARG A 274 -0.63 6.68 45.26
N ILE A 275 -0.73 6.08 44.08
CA ILE A 275 -1.31 4.75 43.90
C ILE A 275 -0.53 3.71 44.70
N LYS A 276 0.81 3.70 44.60
CA LYS A 276 1.68 2.79 45.34
C LYS A 276 1.41 2.84 46.86
N LYS A 277 1.23 4.04 47.43
CA LYS A 277 0.90 4.22 48.86
C LYS A 277 -0.44 3.59 49.26
N THR A 278 -1.38 3.45 48.33
CA THR A 278 -2.70 2.85 48.60
C THR A 278 -2.73 1.32 48.50
N LEU A 279 -1.62 0.69 48.10
CA LEU A 279 -1.52 -0.75 47.79
C LEU A 279 -0.76 -1.56 48.85
N SER A 280 -0.70 -1.10 50.10
CA SER A 280 0.14 -1.68 51.17
C SER A 280 -0.30 -3.04 51.74
N SER A 281 -1.27 -3.71 51.13
CA SER A 281 -1.79 -5.01 51.60
C SER A 281 -1.08 -6.16 50.88
N SER A 282 -0.78 -7.25 51.60
CA SER A 282 -0.13 -8.46 51.06
C SER A 282 -0.89 -9.06 49.88
N LEU A 283 -2.22 -9.01 49.87
CA LEU A 283 -3.06 -9.48 48.76
C LEU A 283 -2.89 -8.67 47.46
N LEU A 284 -2.32 -7.47 47.53
CA LEU A 284 -2.11 -6.57 46.39
C LEU A 284 -0.65 -6.53 45.94
N LEU A 285 0.19 -7.45 46.44
CA LEU A 285 1.62 -7.50 46.14
C LEU A 285 1.92 -7.54 44.63
N PRO A 286 1.24 -8.34 43.77
CA PRO A 286 1.50 -8.35 42.33
C PRO A 286 1.28 -6.98 41.68
N ILE A 287 0.21 -6.28 42.09
CA ILE A 287 -0.14 -4.95 41.59
C ILE A 287 0.91 -3.93 42.07
N GLN A 288 1.35 -4.05 43.33
CA GLN A 288 2.39 -3.19 43.89
C GLN A 288 3.73 -3.37 43.15
N ILE A 289 4.09 -4.60 42.77
CA ILE A 289 5.29 -4.90 41.97
C ILE A 289 5.16 -4.25 40.59
N PHE A 290 4.03 -4.43 39.90
CA PHE A 290 3.78 -3.79 38.60
C PHE A 290 3.88 -2.26 38.67
N ILE A 291 3.15 -1.63 39.60
CA ILE A 291 3.18 -0.16 39.78
C ILE A 291 4.60 0.31 40.13
N SER A 292 5.36 -0.47 40.90
CA SER A 292 6.77 -0.18 41.21
C SER A 292 7.66 -0.28 39.97
N GLY A 293 7.42 -1.27 39.10
CA GLY A 293 8.15 -1.45 37.85
C GLY A 293 7.98 -0.29 36.88
N ILE A 294 6.78 0.29 36.77
CA ILE A 294 6.51 1.46 35.91
C ILE A 294 6.71 2.80 36.62
N HIS A 295 7.03 2.79 37.92
CA HIS A 295 7.11 4.00 38.76
C HIS A 295 8.07 5.05 38.20
N PHE A 296 9.15 4.62 37.56
CA PHE A 296 10.13 5.51 36.95
C PHE A 296 9.50 6.43 35.88
N LEU A 297 8.43 6.02 35.21
CA LEU A 297 7.70 6.81 34.19
C LEU A 297 6.87 7.96 34.78
N GLU A 298 6.70 8.02 36.11
CA GLU A 298 6.08 9.19 36.77
C GLU A 298 6.92 10.45 36.53
N ARG A 299 8.25 10.30 36.54
CA ARG A 299 9.19 11.38 36.26
C ARG A 299 9.15 11.77 34.79
N SER A 300 9.00 13.06 34.53
CA SER A 300 8.86 13.60 33.17
C SER A 300 10.10 13.33 32.32
N GLU A 301 11.30 13.34 32.90
CA GLU A 301 12.56 13.06 32.21
C GLU A 301 12.63 11.63 31.64
N ASN A 302 12.17 10.64 32.40
CA ASN A 302 12.10 9.24 31.96
C ASN A 302 11.01 9.03 30.92
N TYR A 303 9.88 9.72 31.07
CA TYR A 303 8.83 9.70 30.07
C TYR A 303 9.29 10.28 28.73
N ILE A 304 10.14 11.32 28.74
CA ILE A 304 10.76 11.82 27.51
C ILE A 304 11.84 10.86 26.98
N ALA A 305 12.57 10.17 27.85
CA ALA A 305 13.54 9.15 27.45
C ALA A 305 12.86 7.99 26.67
N LEU A 306 11.64 7.59 27.05
CA LEU A 306 10.84 6.61 26.29
C LEU A 306 10.66 7.01 24.81
N PHE A 307 10.38 8.29 24.53
CA PHE A 307 10.24 8.73 23.14
C PHE A 307 11.53 8.64 22.34
N HIS A 308 12.69 8.87 22.99
CA HIS A 308 14.00 8.72 22.38
C HIS A 308 14.34 7.25 22.15
N PHE A 309 13.93 6.36 23.06
CA PHE A 309 14.06 4.91 22.87
C PHE A 309 13.27 4.44 21.64
N ASN A 310 11.99 4.83 21.54
CA ASN A 310 11.15 4.52 20.37
C ASN A 310 11.74 5.10 19.07
N PHE A 311 12.34 6.28 19.14
CA PHE A 311 13.04 6.90 18.01
C PHE A 311 14.25 6.06 17.59
N LEU A 312 15.08 5.62 18.55
CA LEU A 312 16.23 4.76 18.26
C LEU A 312 15.79 3.42 17.65
N LEU A 313 14.72 2.80 18.18
CA LEU A 313 14.17 1.59 17.58
C LEU A 313 13.70 1.83 16.15
N SER A 314 13.02 2.95 15.89
CA SER A 314 12.62 3.33 14.54
C SER A 314 13.84 3.48 13.63
N VAL A 315 14.91 4.14 14.09
CA VAL A 315 16.18 4.25 13.34
C VAL A 315 16.77 2.87 13.03
N ILE A 316 16.80 1.93 13.98
CA ILE A 316 17.32 0.58 13.76
C ILE A 316 16.51 -0.15 12.69
N ILE A 317 15.18 -0.10 12.76
CA ILE A 317 14.29 -0.70 11.75
C ILE A 317 14.57 -0.09 10.38
N LEU A 318 14.62 1.24 10.28
CA LEU A 318 14.85 1.93 9.01
C LEU A 318 16.23 1.66 8.42
N LEU A 319 17.28 1.58 9.25
CA LEU A 319 18.63 1.23 8.81
C LEU A 319 18.69 -0.22 8.32
N TYR A 320 18.14 -1.16 9.08
CA TYR A 320 18.06 -2.57 8.67
C TYR A 320 17.31 -2.71 7.34
N SER A 321 16.14 -2.08 7.22
CA SER A 321 15.35 -2.13 5.99
C SER A 321 16.08 -1.49 4.82
N THR A 322 16.77 -0.36 5.03
CA THR A 322 17.53 0.32 3.97
C THR A 322 18.68 -0.56 3.50
N LEU A 323 19.48 -1.11 4.41
CA LEU A 323 20.56 -2.03 4.05
C LEU A 323 20.03 -3.29 3.37
N GLY A 324 18.94 -3.86 3.87
CA GLY A 324 18.30 -5.02 3.25
C GLY A 324 17.78 -4.75 1.84
N SER A 325 17.26 -3.53 1.59
CA SER A 325 16.83 -3.11 0.26
C SER A 325 18.00 -2.97 -0.72
N LEU A 326 19.15 -2.45 -0.25
CA LEU A 326 20.35 -2.25 -1.08
C LEU A 326 21.12 -3.55 -1.32
N LEU A 327 21.14 -4.46 -0.33
CA LEU A 327 21.94 -5.69 -0.34
C LEU A 327 21.13 -6.95 -0.69
N GLY A 328 19.81 -6.81 -0.90
CA GLY A 328 18.92 -7.91 -1.28
C GLY A 328 18.59 -8.87 -0.13
N TRP A 329 18.57 -8.40 1.12
CA TRP A 329 18.17 -9.22 2.27
C TRP A 329 16.65 -9.42 2.33
N SER A 330 16.21 -10.39 3.13
CA SER A 330 14.78 -10.50 3.48
C SER A 330 14.36 -9.28 4.31
N LEU A 331 13.19 -8.73 3.99
CA LEU A 331 12.62 -7.58 4.68
C LEU A 331 11.41 -8.02 5.49
N ILE A 332 11.19 -7.34 6.62
CA ILE A 332 9.93 -7.43 7.36
C ILE A 332 8.79 -6.84 6.51
N ASN A 333 7.55 -7.13 6.93
CA ASN A 333 6.35 -6.56 6.31
C ASN A 333 6.43 -5.01 6.28
N GLY A 334 5.83 -4.38 5.28
CA GLY A 334 5.96 -2.93 5.10
C GLY A 334 5.21 -2.08 6.14
N ILE A 335 4.19 -2.63 6.84
CA ILE A 335 3.44 -1.90 7.88
C ILE A 335 4.36 -1.37 9.00
N PRO A 336 5.17 -2.20 9.68
CA PRO A 336 6.07 -1.70 10.72
C PRO A 336 7.14 -0.74 10.17
N ILE A 337 7.59 -0.90 8.91
CA ILE A 337 8.52 0.04 8.27
C ILE A 337 7.85 1.41 8.12
N LEU A 338 6.63 1.45 7.61
CA LEU A 338 5.86 2.67 7.43
C LEU A 338 5.57 3.37 8.76
N LEU A 339 5.16 2.62 9.80
CA LEU A 339 4.96 3.15 11.15
C LEU A 339 6.26 3.69 11.76
N ALA A 340 7.40 3.05 11.49
CA ALA A 340 8.72 3.54 11.92
C ALA A 340 9.08 4.87 11.24
N PHE A 341 8.77 5.04 9.95
CA PHE A 341 8.92 6.33 9.27
C PHE A 341 8.03 7.41 9.88
N PHE A 342 6.74 7.13 10.11
CA PHE A 342 5.86 8.11 10.73
C PHE A 342 6.36 8.53 12.11
N TYR A 343 6.84 7.58 12.92
CA TYR A 343 7.40 7.88 14.22
C TYR A 343 8.68 8.70 14.09
N PHE A 344 9.61 8.29 13.22
CA PHE A 344 10.88 8.96 12.97
C PHE A 344 10.66 10.44 12.57
N TYR A 345 9.88 10.69 11.51
CA TYR A 345 9.63 12.03 11.00
C TYR A 345 8.89 12.90 12.01
N TYR A 346 7.82 12.37 12.61
CA TYR A 346 7.07 13.12 13.61
C TYR A 346 7.97 13.49 14.80
N PHE A 347 8.78 12.55 15.30
CA PHE A 347 9.66 12.81 16.44
C PHE A 347 10.73 13.87 16.12
N VAL A 348 11.33 13.83 14.92
CA VAL A 348 12.31 14.83 14.48
C VAL A 348 11.68 16.22 14.45
N ILE A 349 10.55 16.38 13.75
CA ILE A 349 9.88 17.68 13.57
C ILE A 349 9.37 18.20 14.93
N ALA A 350 8.70 17.36 15.71
CA ALA A 350 8.14 17.74 17.00
C ALA A 350 9.23 18.09 18.04
N SER A 351 10.35 17.38 18.02
CA SER A 351 11.49 17.66 18.91
C SER A 351 12.24 18.93 18.51
N ALA A 352 12.40 19.21 17.21
CA ALA A 352 12.95 20.46 16.71
C ALA A 352 12.07 21.65 17.12
N GLY A 353 10.75 21.57 16.88
CA GLY A 353 9.78 22.60 17.30
C GLY A 353 9.81 22.85 18.81
N LYS A 354 9.83 21.78 19.62
CA LYS A 354 10.00 21.88 21.07
C LYS A 354 11.30 22.60 21.44
N TYR A 355 12.42 22.30 20.78
CA TYR A 355 13.72 22.89 21.12
C TYR A 355 13.75 24.40 20.84
N PHE A 356 13.22 24.86 19.70
CA PHE A 356 13.13 26.29 19.41
C PHE A 356 12.32 27.05 20.47
N PHE A 357 11.24 26.44 20.98
CA PHE A 357 10.51 27.03 22.09
C PHE A 357 11.33 27.14 23.38
N VAL A 358 12.06 26.08 23.73
CA VAL A 358 12.95 26.08 24.90
C VAL A 358 14.01 27.18 24.78
N VAL A 359 14.59 27.36 23.60
CA VAL A 359 15.59 28.40 23.34
C VAL A 359 15.03 29.79 23.65
N LYS A 360 13.82 30.08 23.16
CA LYS A 360 13.12 31.34 23.45
C LYS A 360 12.87 31.53 24.96
N LYS A 361 12.41 30.50 25.66
CA LYS A 361 12.05 30.59 27.08
C LYS A 361 13.24 30.68 28.03
N MET A 362 14.34 30.02 27.69
CA MET A 362 15.55 29.98 28.52
C MET A 362 16.66 30.91 28.00
N ASN A 363 16.36 31.78 27.03
CA ASN A 363 17.30 32.69 26.36
C ASN A 363 18.59 32.00 25.88
N LEU A 364 18.47 30.86 25.20
CA LEU A 364 19.62 30.03 24.79
C LEU A 364 20.17 30.37 23.39
N PHE A 365 19.81 31.53 22.84
CA PHE A 365 20.20 31.95 21.48
C PHE A 365 21.72 32.06 21.31
N SER A 366 22.47 32.33 22.40
CA SER A 366 23.94 32.40 22.37
C SER A 366 24.64 31.03 22.36
N THR A 367 23.91 29.93 22.62
CA THR A 367 24.52 28.60 22.76
C THR A 367 25.02 28.04 21.42
N ARG A 368 26.17 27.34 21.44
CA ARG A 368 26.71 26.64 20.25
C ARG A 368 25.69 25.69 19.61
N LYS A 369 24.85 25.03 20.43
CA LYS A 369 23.82 24.10 19.96
C LYS A 369 22.73 24.79 19.14
N TYR A 370 22.22 25.93 19.63
CA TYR A 370 21.23 26.70 18.87
C TYR A 370 21.83 27.20 17.55
N LYS A 371 23.03 27.79 17.59
CA LYS A 371 23.71 28.26 16.37
C LYS A 371 23.87 27.13 15.35
N ALA A 372 24.34 25.95 15.77
CA ALA A 372 24.49 24.79 14.90
C ALA A 372 23.15 24.31 14.30
N LEU A 373 22.09 24.19 15.11
CA LEU A 373 20.77 23.78 14.63
C LEU A 373 20.14 24.81 13.70
N PHE A 374 20.26 26.11 14.02
CA PHE A 374 19.74 27.20 13.22
C PHE A 374 20.45 27.27 11.85
N VAL A 375 21.79 27.20 11.85
CA VAL A 375 22.59 27.12 10.61
C VAL A 375 22.23 25.86 9.83
N GLY A 376 22.06 24.71 10.49
CA GLY A 376 21.61 23.48 9.83
C GLY A 376 20.23 23.59 9.19
N CYS A 377 19.26 24.22 9.86
CA CYS A 377 17.94 24.49 9.30
C CYS A 377 18.01 25.44 8.10
N ILE A 378 18.78 26.53 8.20
CA ILE A 378 19.03 27.43 7.07
C ILE A 378 19.67 26.67 5.91
N PHE A 379 20.67 25.83 6.19
CA PHE A 379 21.32 25.02 5.17
C PHE A 379 20.33 24.09 4.46
N ILE A 380 19.47 23.37 5.19
CA ILE A 380 18.41 22.53 4.59
C ILE A 380 17.45 23.37 3.75
N ILE A 381 17.03 24.55 4.23
CA ILE A 381 16.17 25.46 3.47
C ILE A 381 16.87 25.93 2.20
N ILE A 382 18.16 26.28 2.26
CA ILE A 382 18.95 26.65 1.09
C ILE A 382 19.02 25.47 0.11
N LEU A 383 19.30 24.25 0.57
CA LEU A 383 19.31 23.07 -0.30
C LEU A 383 17.94 22.83 -0.95
N LEU A 384 16.85 23.01 -0.21
CA LEU A 384 15.49 22.93 -0.75
C LEU A 384 15.26 24.00 -1.81
N ILE A 385 15.57 25.27 -1.52
CA ILE A 385 15.44 26.39 -2.45
C ILE A 385 16.28 26.14 -3.71
N ILE A 386 17.53 25.70 -3.58
CA ILE A 386 18.36 25.33 -4.73
C ILE A 386 17.64 24.23 -5.51
N SER A 387 17.25 23.15 -4.86
CA SER A 387 16.63 22.00 -5.53
C SER A 387 15.28 22.31 -6.19
N THR A 388 14.52 23.29 -5.69
CA THR A 388 13.19 23.65 -6.22
C THR A 388 13.20 24.87 -7.14
N CYS A 389 14.11 25.81 -6.95
CA CYS A 389 14.13 27.09 -7.65
C CYS A 389 15.26 27.20 -8.68
N THR A 390 16.23 26.28 -8.69
CA THR A 390 17.24 26.21 -9.74
C THR A 390 16.91 25.08 -10.71
N ASN A 391 17.29 25.23 -11.97
CA ASN A 391 17.17 24.19 -13.00
C ASN A 391 18.27 23.12 -12.86
N VAL A 392 18.64 22.78 -11.63
CA VAL A 392 19.59 21.70 -11.36
C VAL A 392 18.92 20.39 -11.76
N GLU A 393 19.53 19.72 -12.73
CA GLU A 393 19.05 18.43 -13.19
C GLU A 393 19.13 17.37 -12.08
N VAL A 394 18.07 16.57 -11.96
CA VAL A 394 17.97 15.46 -11.02
C VAL A 394 18.15 14.15 -11.79
N THR A 395 19.33 13.55 -11.69
CA THR A 395 19.69 12.31 -12.42
C THR A 395 19.41 11.04 -11.61
N THR A 396 18.70 11.15 -10.49
CA THR A 396 18.42 10.01 -9.60
C THR A 396 17.62 8.89 -10.25
N HIS A 397 16.88 9.18 -11.31
CA HIS A 397 15.95 8.26 -11.98
C HIS A 397 16.39 7.90 -13.41
N GLU A 398 17.65 8.20 -13.74
CA GLU A 398 18.22 8.00 -15.06
C GLU A 398 18.63 6.52 -15.30
N ILE A 399 18.14 5.98 -16.41
CA ILE A 399 18.44 4.63 -16.89
C ILE A 399 19.90 4.56 -17.37
N ASP A 400 20.60 3.43 -17.12
CA ASP A 400 21.91 3.17 -17.74
C ASP A 400 21.75 2.77 -19.19
N LEU A 401 22.67 3.25 -20.01
CA LEU A 401 22.82 2.84 -21.40
C LEU A 401 24.01 1.89 -21.54
N VAL A 402 23.94 0.99 -22.52
CA VAL A 402 25.01 0.08 -22.91
C VAL A 402 25.26 0.16 -24.41
N GLU A 403 26.42 -0.29 -24.87
CA GLU A 403 26.70 -0.37 -26.31
C GLU A 403 25.74 -1.36 -26.98
N ASN A 404 25.28 -1.02 -28.18
CA ASN A 404 24.60 -1.94 -29.06
C ASN A 404 25.65 -2.84 -29.71
N ASN A 405 25.61 -4.15 -29.44
CA ASN A 405 26.55 -5.11 -30.02
C ASN A 405 26.24 -5.46 -31.48
N ARG A 406 25.14 -4.93 -32.04
CA ARG A 406 24.66 -5.14 -33.42
C ARG A 406 24.52 -6.60 -33.82
N SER A 407 24.29 -7.49 -32.84
CA SER A 407 24.11 -8.93 -33.06
C SER A 407 22.63 -9.35 -33.03
N GLU A 408 21.72 -8.39 -33.19
CA GLU A 408 20.29 -8.54 -33.01
C GLU A 408 19.66 -9.46 -34.09
N ILE A 409 18.47 -10.00 -33.81
CA ILE A 409 17.68 -10.68 -34.84
C ILE A 409 17.01 -9.62 -35.71
N THR A 410 17.23 -9.70 -37.03
CA THR A 410 16.65 -8.73 -37.98
C THR A 410 15.18 -9.02 -38.25
N GLU A 411 14.47 -8.01 -38.73
CA GLU A 411 13.07 -8.11 -39.16
C GLU A 411 12.88 -9.24 -40.17
N GLN A 412 13.73 -9.29 -41.20
CA GLN A 412 13.70 -10.33 -42.21
C GLN A 412 13.85 -11.74 -41.61
N GLN A 413 14.84 -11.95 -40.73
CA GLN A 413 15.05 -13.25 -40.07
C GLN A 413 13.83 -13.69 -39.27
N TYR A 414 13.21 -12.74 -38.57
CA TYR A 414 12.02 -12.99 -37.77
C TYR A 414 10.79 -13.28 -38.64
N ILE A 415 10.55 -12.50 -39.70
CA ILE A 415 9.48 -12.72 -40.66
C ILE A 415 9.62 -14.08 -41.35
N ASP A 416 10.83 -14.46 -41.76
CA ASP A 416 11.10 -15.75 -42.38
C ASP A 416 10.73 -16.90 -41.44
N SER A 417 11.06 -16.77 -40.14
CA SER A 417 10.69 -17.76 -39.12
C SER A 417 9.18 -17.89 -38.89
N ILE A 418 8.39 -16.86 -39.22
CA ILE A 418 6.92 -16.91 -39.22
C ILE A 418 6.40 -17.57 -40.50
N LYS A 419 6.96 -17.20 -41.66
CA LYS A 419 6.59 -17.78 -42.96
C LYS A 419 6.77 -19.29 -43.00
N THR A 420 7.85 -19.80 -42.39
CA THR A 420 8.13 -21.26 -42.33
C THR A 420 7.23 -22.05 -41.38
N LYS A 421 6.32 -21.40 -40.64
CA LYS A 421 5.39 -22.13 -39.77
C LYS A 421 4.30 -22.79 -40.62
N ASP A 422 4.19 -24.11 -40.50
CA ASP A 422 3.13 -24.92 -41.13
C ASP A 422 1.83 -24.92 -40.30
N ASP A 423 1.83 -24.21 -39.17
CA ASP A 423 0.67 -24.06 -38.28
C ASP A 423 -0.46 -23.30 -38.99
N ASN A 424 -1.71 -23.73 -38.78
CA ASN A 424 -2.87 -23.05 -39.37
C ASN A 424 -3.31 -21.84 -38.57
N THR A 425 -2.94 -21.76 -37.29
CA THR A 425 -3.29 -20.66 -36.39
C THR A 425 -2.03 -20.04 -35.81
N LEU A 426 -1.93 -18.71 -35.89
CA LEU A 426 -0.87 -17.94 -35.25
C LEU A 426 -1.46 -17.03 -34.18
N PHE A 427 -0.71 -16.82 -33.11
CA PHE A 427 -1.21 -16.14 -31.92
C PHE A 427 -0.58 -14.77 -31.69
N PHE A 428 -1.34 -13.85 -31.10
CA PHE A 428 -0.84 -12.67 -30.41
C PHE A 428 -1.27 -12.74 -28.95
N ILE A 429 -0.38 -12.43 -28.01
CA ILE A 429 -0.72 -12.41 -26.59
C ILE A 429 -0.56 -11.00 -26.04
N ALA A 430 -1.65 -10.43 -25.54
CA ALA A 430 -1.68 -9.15 -24.84
C ALA A 430 -1.85 -9.39 -23.32
N SER A 431 -1.26 -8.53 -22.49
CA SER A 431 -1.42 -8.63 -21.03
C SER A 431 -1.60 -7.28 -20.35
N HIS A 432 -2.68 -7.20 -19.57
CA HIS A 432 -3.09 -6.00 -18.85
C HIS A 432 -2.14 -5.59 -17.73
N GLY A 433 -2.14 -4.29 -17.45
CA GLY A 433 -1.46 -3.73 -16.30
C GLY A 433 -2.17 -3.97 -14.97
N GLY A 434 -1.48 -3.67 -13.87
CA GLY A 434 -2.03 -3.86 -12.52
C GLY A 434 -1.04 -4.38 -11.48
N GLY A 435 0.20 -3.89 -11.52
CA GLY A 435 1.22 -4.17 -10.50
C GLY A 435 1.61 -5.65 -10.38
N LEU A 436 1.94 -6.10 -9.16
CA LEU A 436 2.36 -7.48 -8.92
C LEU A 436 1.22 -8.48 -9.16
N LYS A 437 -0.04 -8.09 -8.91
CA LYS A 437 -1.22 -8.91 -9.23
C LYS A 437 -1.24 -9.29 -10.71
N ALA A 438 -1.13 -8.31 -11.62
CA ALA A 438 -1.11 -8.54 -13.06
C ALA A 438 0.08 -9.40 -13.49
N ASN A 439 1.27 -9.13 -12.93
CA ASN A 439 2.48 -9.92 -13.18
C ASN A 439 2.26 -11.40 -12.83
N VAL A 440 1.83 -11.69 -11.60
CA VAL A 440 1.63 -13.07 -11.14
C VAL A 440 0.50 -13.76 -11.90
N TRP A 441 -0.58 -13.05 -12.23
CA TRP A 441 -1.66 -13.57 -13.08
C TRP A 441 -1.13 -13.96 -14.47
N THR A 442 -0.40 -13.07 -15.12
CA THR A 442 0.22 -13.29 -16.44
C THR A 442 1.14 -14.50 -16.44
N LEU A 443 2.03 -14.59 -15.44
CA LEU A 443 2.95 -15.71 -15.31
C LEU A 443 2.21 -17.05 -15.18
N ASN A 444 1.17 -17.10 -14.34
CA ASN A 444 0.41 -18.35 -14.11
C ASN A 444 -0.47 -18.73 -15.31
N VAL A 445 -1.14 -17.77 -15.96
CA VAL A 445 -1.93 -18.03 -17.19
C VAL A 445 -1.01 -18.54 -18.29
N LEU A 446 0.10 -17.85 -18.55
CA LEU A 446 1.01 -18.20 -19.63
C LEU A 446 1.66 -19.56 -19.40
N ASN A 447 2.11 -19.86 -18.17
CA ASN A 447 2.67 -21.17 -17.83
C ASN A 447 1.63 -22.29 -17.92
N SER A 448 0.38 -22.03 -17.53
CA SER A 448 -0.70 -23.01 -17.59
C SER A 448 -1.06 -23.35 -19.03
N LEU A 449 -1.20 -22.35 -19.89
CA LEU A 449 -1.45 -22.55 -21.32
C LEU A 449 -0.26 -23.24 -22.00
N GLN A 450 0.98 -22.84 -21.68
CA GLN A 450 2.18 -23.53 -22.16
C GLN A 450 2.22 -25.00 -21.75
N GLY A 451 1.85 -25.32 -20.50
CA GLY A 451 1.81 -26.70 -20.02
C GLY A 451 0.74 -27.53 -20.72
N LYS A 452 -0.47 -26.99 -20.87
CA LYS A 452 -1.58 -27.64 -21.58
C LYS A 452 -1.29 -27.89 -23.06
N THR A 453 -0.53 -26.99 -23.68
CA THR A 453 -0.22 -27.05 -25.11
C THR A 453 1.10 -27.77 -25.40
N GLU A 454 1.66 -28.47 -24.41
CA GLU A 454 2.93 -29.21 -24.52
C GLU A 454 4.08 -28.31 -25.04
N GLY A 455 4.08 -27.03 -24.65
CA GLY A 455 5.06 -26.03 -25.06
C GLY A 455 4.78 -25.34 -26.40
N LYS A 456 3.76 -25.75 -27.17
CA LYS A 456 3.53 -25.27 -28.54
C LYS A 456 3.03 -23.83 -28.64
N LEU A 457 2.28 -23.32 -27.64
CA LEU A 457 1.66 -21.99 -27.71
C LEU A 457 2.64 -20.87 -28.13
N LEU A 458 3.79 -20.74 -27.46
CA LEU A 458 4.79 -19.70 -27.73
C LEU A 458 5.47 -19.92 -29.08
N ASN A 459 5.65 -21.18 -29.50
CA ASN A 459 6.17 -21.46 -30.84
C ASN A 459 5.21 -20.98 -31.95
N GLN A 460 3.90 -20.98 -31.70
CA GLN A 460 2.88 -20.47 -32.63
C GLN A 460 2.51 -19.00 -32.38
N THR A 461 3.12 -18.34 -31.40
CA THR A 461 2.85 -16.93 -31.09
C THR A 461 3.77 -16.04 -31.90
N ILE A 462 3.22 -15.05 -32.61
CA ILE A 462 3.96 -14.00 -33.29
C ILE A 462 4.56 -13.09 -32.22
N ALA A 463 3.73 -12.32 -31.52
CA ALA A 463 4.21 -11.36 -30.53
C ALA A 463 3.48 -11.45 -29.19
N ILE A 464 4.23 -11.08 -28.15
CA ILE A 464 3.71 -10.85 -26.80
C ILE A 464 3.90 -9.38 -26.45
N SER A 465 2.83 -8.73 -26.03
CA SER A 465 2.83 -7.31 -25.65
C SER A 465 2.08 -7.10 -24.35
N GLY A 466 2.52 -6.16 -23.53
CA GLY A 466 1.84 -5.87 -22.27
C GLY A 466 2.03 -4.45 -21.79
N ALA A 467 1.26 -4.08 -20.78
CA ALA A 467 1.38 -2.82 -20.05
C ALA A 467 1.70 -3.06 -18.57
N SER A 468 2.39 -2.12 -17.91
CA SER A 468 2.64 -2.16 -16.45
C SER A 468 3.21 -3.51 -15.94
N GLY A 469 2.52 -4.10 -14.97
CA GLY A 469 2.74 -5.44 -14.42
C GLY A 469 2.55 -6.57 -15.43
N GLY A 470 1.72 -6.41 -16.47
CA GLY A 470 1.58 -7.36 -17.57
C GLY A 470 2.86 -7.44 -18.41
N SER A 471 3.46 -6.30 -18.80
CA SER A 471 4.76 -6.30 -19.49
C SER A 471 5.86 -6.90 -18.62
N LEU A 472 5.83 -6.61 -17.31
CA LEU A 472 6.74 -7.24 -16.36
C LEU A 472 6.55 -8.76 -16.36
N GLY A 473 5.32 -9.27 -16.26
CA GLY A 473 5.04 -10.70 -16.31
C GLY A 473 5.55 -11.38 -17.58
N LEU A 474 5.30 -10.79 -18.75
CA LEU A 474 5.80 -11.30 -20.04
C LEU A 474 7.33 -11.28 -20.13
N ALA A 475 7.97 -10.22 -19.65
CA ALA A 475 9.43 -10.12 -19.63
C ALA A 475 10.07 -11.11 -18.64
N LEU A 476 9.50 -11.28 -17.45
CA LEU A 476 9.96 -12.30 -16.50
C LEU A 476 9.76 -13.71 -17.07
N TYR A 477 8.64 -13.98 -17.75
CA TYR A 477 8.43 -15.26 -18.43
C TYR A 477 9.47 -15.50 -19.52
N THR A 478 9.83 -14.46 -20.29
CA THR A 478 10.92 -14.52 -21.28
C THR A 478 12.24 -14.95 -20.64
N GLY A 479 12.59 -14.38 -19.47
CA GLY A 479 13.75 -14.81 -18.69
C GLY A 479 13.64 -16.25 -18.16
N LEU A 480 12.46 -16.65 -17.68
CA LEU A 480 12.21 -18.01 -17.20
C LEU A 480 12.33 -19.04 -18.33
N TYR A 481 11.82 -18.72 -19.52
CA TYR A 481 11.94 -19.55 -20.73
C TYR A 481 13.40 -19.61 -21.22
N LYS A 482 14.12 -18.49 -21.24
CA LYS A 482 15.56 -18.47 -21.56
C LYS A 482 16.35 -19.46 -20.69
N GLU A 483 16.06 -19.49 -19.38
CA GLU A 483 16.75 -20.37 -18.45
C GLU A 483 16.29 -21.83 -18.54
N ASN A 484 14.99 -22.10 -18.67
CA ASN A 484 14.42 -23.44 -18.47
C ASN A 484 13.70 -24.04 -19.72
N GLY A 485 13.63 -23.32 -20.83
CA GLY A 485 12.93 -23.77 -22.04
C GLY A 485 11.43 -24.00 -21.80
N THR A 486 10.95 -25.16 -22.25
CA THR A 486 9.54 -25.59 -22.12
C THR A 486 9.24 -26.38 -20.84
N ASP A 487 10.16 -26.47 -19.88
CA ASP A 487 9.91 -27.11 -18.58
C ASP A 487 9.02 -26.24 -17.68
N THR A 488 7.71 -26.38 -17.90
CA THR A 488 6.66 -25.62 -17.20
C THR A 488 6.59 -25.93 -15.70
N ASN A 489 7.04 -27.11 -15.26
CA ASN A 489 7.07 -27.47 -13.84
C ASN A 489 8.16 -26.69 -13.10
N THR A 490 9.37 -26.64 -13.65
CA THR A 490 10.46 -25.83 -13.08
C THR A 490 10.14 -24.33 -13.15
N ILE A 491 9.52 -23.88 -14.25
CA ILE A 491 9.04 -22.50 -14.38
C ILE A 491 8.00 -22.19 -13.28
N GLN A 492 7.03 -23.08 -13.03
CA GLN A 492 6.04 -22.88 -11.97
C GLN A 492 6.68 -22.74 -10.58
N GLN A 493 7.68 -23.57 -10.26
CA GLN A 493 8.39 -23.46 -8.97
C GLN A 493 9.08 -22.10 -8.81
N LYS A 494 9.66 -21.57 -9.90
CA LYS A 494 10.26 -20.22 -9.91
C LYS A 494 9.19 -19.13 -9.81
N ILE A 495 8.04 -19.26 -10.48
CA ILE A 495 6.90 -18.34 -10.35
C ILE A 495 6.42 -18.29 -8.90
N ASP A 496 6.22 -19.46 -8.27
CA ASP A 496 5.79 -19.57 -6.87
C ASP A 496 6.79 -18.90 -5.92
N HIS A 497 8.10 -18.97 -6.22
CA HIS A 497 9.14 -18.29 -5.45
C HIS A 497 9.13 -16.77 -5.66
N LEU A 498 9.05 -16.32 -6.92
CA LEU A 498 9.02 -14.90 -7.30
C LEU A 498 7.81 -14.16 -6.73
N SER A 499 6.66 -14.83 -6.69
CA SER A 499 5.38 -14.24 -6.26
C SER A 499 5.31 -14.01 -4.75
N LYS A 500 6.08 -14.75 -3.94
CA LYS A 500 6.18 -14.61 -2.48
C LYS A 500 7.12 -13.49 -2.03
N GLN A 501 7.83 -12.86 -2.95
CA GLN A 501 8.82 -11.84 -2.61
C GLN A 501 8.17 -10.53 -2.21
N ASN A 502 8.67 -9.94 -1.12
CA ASN A 502 8.22 -8.64 -0.64
C ASN A 502 8.92 -7.50 -1.40
N TYR A 503 8.27 -6.99 -2.47
CA TYR A 503 8.75 -5.83 -3.24
C TYR A 503 8.27 -4.50 -2.64
N THR A 504 7.10 -4.51 -2.00
CA THR A 504 6.53 -3.32 -1.34
C THR A 504 7.42 -2.76 -0.24
N SER A 505 8.03 -3.61 0.59
CA SER A 505 8.93 -3.12 1.64
C SER A 505 10.18 -2.43 1.06
N VAL A 506 10.68 -2.86 -0.10
CA VAL A 506 11.77 -2.17 -0.82
C VAL A 506 11.30 -0.78 -1.25
N ASP A 507 10.14 -0.71 -1.89
CA ASP A 507 9.55 0.55 -2.36
C ASP A 507 9.30 1.53 -1.21
N LEU A 508 8.67 1.10 -0.12
CA LEU A 508 8.38 1.96 1.03
C LEU A 508 9.66 2.45 1.71
N THR A 509 10.63 1.55 1.90
CA THR A 509 11.92 1.87 2.53
C THR A 509 12.67 2.94 1.74
N LEU A 510 12.80 2.74 0.43
CA LEU A 510 13.59 3.64 -0.40
C LEU A 510 12.82 4.94 -0.70
N THR A 511 11.51 4.88 -0.93
CA THR A 511 10.65 6.06 -1.19
C THR A 511 10.71 7.04 -0.02
N PHE A 512 10.37 6.59 1.20
CA PHE A 512 10.40 7.44 2.39
C PHE A 512 11.82 7.60 2.96
N GLY A 513 12.80 6.86 2.45
CA GLY A 513 14.21 6.94 2.82
C GLY A 513 15.04 7.62 1.73
N LEU A 514 16.04 6.89 1.23
CA LEU A 514 17.11 7.42 0.38
C LEU A 514 16.61 8.19 -0.86
N ASP A 515 15.57 7.73 -1.54
CA ASP A 515 15.08 8.36 -2.78
C ASP A 515 14.53 9.77 -2.53
N THR A 516 13.93 10.04 -1.36
CA THR A 516 13.44 11.38 -1.01
C THR A 516 14.60 12.36 -0.82
N TYR A 517 15.65 11.96 -0.09
CA TYR A 517 16.75 12.86 0.25
C TYR A 517 17.74 13.08 -0.88
N ARG A 518 17.93 12.07 -1.73
CA ARG A 518 18.85 12.16 -2.86
C ARG A 518 18.39 13.09 -3.96
N LYS A 519 17.13 13.51 -3.98
CA LYS A 519 16.65 14.53 -4.93
C LYS A 519 17.19 15.93 -4.60
N LEU A 520 17.68 16.15 -3.39
CA LEU A 520 18.26 17.44 -3.00
C LEU A 520 19.66 17.60 -3.59
N TRP A 521 19.94 18.76 -4.19
CA TRP A 521 21.31 19.13 -4.56
C TRP A 521 22.21 19.20 -3.31
N PRO A 522 23.49 18.79 -3.36
CA PRO A 522 24.21 18.19 -4.50
C PRO A 522 24.06 16.67 -4.62
N PHE A 523 23.22 16.03 -3.80
CA PHE A 523 23.04 14.57 -3.78
C PHE A 523 22.30 14.01 -5.00
N SER A 524 21.70 14.87 -5.80
CA SER A 524 20.96 14.53 -7.02
C SER A 524 21.83 14.01 -8.16
N GLN A 525 23.16 14.20 -8.09
CA GLN A 525 24.12 13.92 -9.17
C GLN A 525 24.65 12.48 -9.20
N ARG A 526 23.77 11.47 -9.06
CA ARG A 526 24.11 10.03 -9.24
C ARG A 526 25.38 9.56 -8.50
N ILE A 527 25.45 9.76 -7.18
CA ILE A 527 26.59 9.36 -6.31
C ILE A 527 26.64 7.82 -6.11
N GLY A 528 26.76 7.04 -7.18
CA GLY A 528 26.93 5.58 -7.16
C GLY A 528 25.71 4.76 -6.69
N LEU A 529 24.62 5.41 -6.28
CA LEU A 529 23.40 4.75 -5.83
C LEU A 529 22.30 4.82 -6.91
N LYS A 530 21.44 3.81 -6.94
CA LYS A 530 20.30 3.73 -7.87
C LYS A 530 18.98 3.90 -7.13
N ASP A 531 17.88 4.10 -7.82
CA ASP A 531 16.57 4.31 -7.19
C ASP A 531 15.84 2.98 -6.96
N ARG A 532 14.67 3.02 -6.30
CA ARG A 532 13.90 1.81 -5.97
C ARG A 532 13.55 0.87 -7.14
N PRO A 533 13.20 1.32 -8.37
CA PRO A 533 12.92 0.40 -9.48
C PRO A 533 14.15 -0.42 -9.87
N TYR A 534 15.36 0.15 -9.78
CA TYR A 534 16.60 -0.59 -10.02
C TYR A 534 16.78 -1.75 -9.03
N TYR A 535 16.62 -1.48 -7.73
CA TYR A 535 16.78 -2.53 -6.70
C TYR A 535 15.65 -3.57 -6.74
N ALA A 536 14.44 -3.17 -7.11
CA ALA A 536 13.34 -4.11 -7.38
C ALA A 536 13.70 -5.05 -8.53
N MET A 537 14.23 -4.52 -9.64
CA MET A 537 14.67 -5.34 -10.78
C MET A 537 15.86 -6.23 -10.45
N LEU A 538 16.79 -5.77 -9.60
CA LEU A 538 17.92 -6.60 -9.16
C LEU A 538 17.43 -7.85 -8.41
N LYS A 539 16.38 -7.69 -7.61
CA LYS A 539 15.73 -8.80 -6.93
C LYS A 539 15.09 -9.77 -7.94
N TYR A 540 14.39 -9.29 -8.97
CA TYR A 540 13.85 -10.16 -10.02
C TYR A 540 14.95 -10.93 -10.76
N GLN A 541 15.99 -10.24 -11.21
CA GLN A 541 17.13 -10.83 -11.91
C GLN A 541 17.76 -11.97 -11.11
N ASN A 542 18.11 -11.68 -9.85
CA ASN A 542 18.80 -12.65 -8.99
C ASN A 542 17.97 -13.92 -8.76
N ASN A 543 16.63 -13.79 -8.70
CA ASN A 543 15.73 -14.93 -8.57
C ASN A 543 15.57 -15.72 -9.88
N ILE A 544 15.47 -15.05 -11.04
CA ILE A 544 15.34 -15.73 -12.34
C ILE A 544 16.61 -16.49 -12.71
N GLU A 545 17.75 -15.81 -12.62
CA GLU A 545 19.06 -16.32 -13.03
C GLU A 545 19.76 -17.15 -11.95
N LYS A 546 19.17 -17.26 -10.74
CA LYS A 546 19.76 -17.92 -9.57
C LYS A 546 21.18 -17.43 -9.25
N LYS A 547 21.40 -16.12 -9.35
CA LYS A 547 22.70 -15.46 -9.07
C LYS A 547 22.54 -14.45 -7.93
N GLN A 548 23.58 -14.26 -7.14
CA GLN A 548 23.65 -13.18 -6.14
C GLN A 548 24.43 -11.99 -6.70
N SER A 549 23.90 -11.36 -7.75
CA SER A 549 24.52 -10.16 -8.30
C SER A 549 24.24 -8.94 -7.41
N LYS A 550 25.22 -8.03 -7.31
CA LYS A 550 25.06 -6.72 -6.67
C LYS A 550 24.62 -5.64 -7.67
N THR A 551 24.62 -5.95 -8.96
CA THR A 551 24.28 -5.02 -10.04
C THR A 551 23.37 -5.66 -11.07
N LEU A 552 22.59 -4.84 -11.77
CA LEU A 552 21.82 -5.31 -12.91
C LEU A 552 22.75 -5.74 -14.04
N SER A 553 22.29 -6.72 -14.81
CA SER A 553 22.91 -7.19 -16.04
C SER A 553 23.01 -6.03 -17.04
N THR A 554 24.14 -5.98 -17.73
CA THR A 554 24.41 -5.03 -18.82
C THR A 554 24.06 -5.61 -20.19
N VAL A 555 23.50 -6.83 -20.24
CA VAL A 555 23.02 -7.42 -21.50
C VAL A 555 21.87 -6.58 -22.04
N SER A 556 21.97 -6.17 -23.31
CA SER A 556 20.96 -5.34 -23.96
C SER A 556 19.59 -6.04 -23.98
N PHE A 557 18.53 -5.26 -24.13
CA PHE A 557 17.17 -5.78 -24.24
C PHE A 557 17.03 -6.84 -25.35
N ARG A 558 17.58 -6.56 -26.53
CA ARG A 558 17.50 -7.46 -27.70
C ARG A 558 18.38 -8.68 -27.57
N ASP A 559 19.58 -8.57 -27.00
CA ASP A 559 20.46 -9.73 -26.79
C ASP A 559 19.90 -10.71 -25.76
N TYR A 560 19.28 -10.17 -24.70
CA TYR A 560 18.64 -11.00 -23.69
C TYR A 560 17.48 -11.78 -24.31
N TRP A 561 16.62 -11.12 -25.09
CA TRP A 561 15.53 -11.77 -25.81
C TRP A 561 16.03 -12.75 -26.88
N LYS A 562 17.08 -12.40 -27.64
CA LYS A 562 17.71 -13.28 -28.63
C LYS A 562 18.11 -14.62 -28.01
N SER A 563 18.62 -14.61 -26.78
CA SER A 563 18.96 -15.84 -26.05
C SER A 563 17.74 -16.74 -25.79
N ALA A 564 16.55 -16.16 -25.58
CA ALA A 564 15.29 -16.91 -25.50
C ALA A 564 14.88 -17.43 -26.89
N PHE A 565 14.96 -16.58 -27.92
CA PHE A 565 14.65 -16.92 -29.31
C PHE A 565 15.45 -18.13 -29.82
N THR A 566 16.76 -18.15 -29.58
CA THR A 566 17.63 -19.22 -30.08
C THR A 566 17.59 -20.50 -29.25
N LYS A 567 17.02 -20.49 -28.04
CA LYS A 567 17.05 -21.62 -27.09
C LYS A 567 16.44 -22.90 -27.68
N HIS A 568 15.30 -22.77 -28.35
CA HIS A 568 14.58 -23.87 -29.02
C HIS A 568 14.20 -23.51 -30.47
N GLY A 569 14.92 -22.54 -31.07
CA GLY A 569 14.76 -22.13 -32.47
C GLY A 569 13.75 -21.02 -32.73
N TYR A 570 12.80 -20.75 -31.81
CA TYR A 570 11.87 -19.64 -31.93
C TYR A 570 11.31 -19.20 -30.57
N PHE A 571 11.06 -17.90 -30.41
CA PHE A 571 10.30 -17.31 -29.31
C PHE A 571 9.54 -16.08 -29.85
N PRO A 572 8.33 -15.77 -29.37
CA PRO A 572 7.58 -14.61 -29.87
C PRO A 572 8.34 -13.31 -29.63
N SER A 573 8.16 -12.33 -30.52
CA SER A 573 8.74 -11.01 -30.30
C SER A 573 8.11 -10.34 -29.07
N LEU A 574 8.95 -9.69 -28.26
CA LEU A 574 8.53 -9.02 -27.04
C LEU A 574 8.38 -7.52 -27.33
N ILE A 575 7.19 -6.98 -27.06
CA ILE A 575 6.85 -5.57 -27.20
C ILE A 575 6.56 -5.01 -25.81
N MET A 576 7.44 -4.14 -25.32
CA MET A 576 7.27 -3.47 -24.03
C MET A 576 6.77 -2.05 -24.23
N ASN A 577 5.57 -1.76 -23.74
CA ASN A 577 4.97 -0.44 -23.84
C ASN A 577 5.30 0.42 -22.61
N THR A 578 5.59 1.69 -22.84
CA THR A 578 5.68 2.76 -21.83
C THR A 578 5.05 4.04 -22.38
N ALA A 579 4.67 4.98 -21.51
CA ALA A 579 4.08 6.25 -21.91
C ALA A 579 5.08 7.40 -21.73
N GLY A 580 5.33 8.15 -22.80
CA GLY A 580 6.13 9.38 -22.74
C GLY A 580 5.30 10.53 -22.16
N ILE A 581 5.92 11.41 -21.37
CA ILE A 581 5.21 12.57 -20.78
C ILE A 581 4.67 13.56 -21.82
N LYS A 582 5.12 13.48 -23.08
CA LYS A 582 4.62 14.26 -24.22
C LYS A 582 3.35 13.66 -24.85
N GLY A 583 2.85 12.53 -24.32
CA GLY A 583 1.63 11.86 -24.78
C GLY A 583 1.84 10.79 -25.87
N ASN A 584 3.07 10.60 -26.35
CA ASN A 584 3.41 9.50 -27.26
C ASN A 584 3.70 8.19 -26.50
N ARG A 585 3.78 7.09 -27.24
CA ARG A 585 4.25 5.81 -26.69
C ARG A 585 5.77 5.74 -26.75
N GLY A 586 6.40 5.11 -25.77
CA GLY A 586 7.75 4.58 -25.90
C GLY A 586 7.64 3.07 -26.03
N ILE A 587 8.32 2.48 -27.01
CA ILE A 587 8.25 1.04 -27.26
C ILE A 587 9.65 0.46 -27.29
N LEU A 588 9.85 -0.64 -26.57
CA LEU A 588 10.97 -1.55 -26.80
C LEU A 588 10.48 -2.78 -27.53
N TRP A 589 10.91 -2.94 -28.78
CA TRP A 589 10.64 -4.13 -29.58
C TRP A 589 11.90 -4.98 -29.71
N SER A 590 11.75 -6.29 -29.48
CA SER A 590 12.89 -7.21 -29.37
C SER A 590 13.53 -7.57 -30.70
N VAL A 591 12.83 -7.34 -31.81
CA VAL A 591 13.34 -7.53 -33.17
C VAL A 591 13.91 -6.20 -33.67
N LYS A 592 15.00 -6.26 -34.42
CA LYS A 592 15.58 -5.09 -35.09
C LYS A 592 14.80 -4.82 -36.36
N GLN A 593 14.04 -3.73 -36.34
CA GLN A 593 13.23 -3.26 -37.46
C GLN A 593 14.04 -2.54 -38.53
N ASP A 594 13.50 -2.50 -39.74
CA ASP A 594 13.99 -1.65 -40.83
C ASP A 594 13.35 -0.25 -40.80
N ASP A 595 12.03 -0.18 -40.60
CA ASP A 595 11.27 1.07 -40.43
C ASP A 595 10.36 1.00 -39.20
N PHE A 596 10.74 1.72 -38.14
CA PHE A 596 9.99 1.70 -36.87
C PHE A 596 8.65 2.41 -36.95
N ASP A 597 8.60 3.56 -37.60
CA ASP A 597 7.40 4.41 -37.64
C ASP A 597 6.31 3.77 -38.51
N ALA A 598 6.71 2.98 -39.50
CA ALA A 598 5.79 2.16 -40.29
C ALA A 598 5.09 1.07 -39.47
N ILE A 599 5.75 0.55 -38.44
CA ILE A 599 5.23 -0.51 -37.56
C ILE A 599 4.46 0.09 -36.39
N PHE A 600 5.08 1.02 -35.65
CA PHE A 600 4.55 1.60 -34.42
C PHE A 600 4.31 3.10 -34.58
N PRO A 601 3.14 3.52 -35.11
CA PRO A 601 2.86 4.93 -35.36
C PRO A 601 2.78 5.73 -34.04
N TYR A 602 3.25 6.97 -34.08
CA TYR A 602 3.28 7.90 -32.94
C TYR A 602 3.94 7.29 -31.69
N ALA A 603 4.98 6.50 -31.91
CA ALA A 603 5.80 5.89 -30.87
C ALA A 603 7.26 6.33 -31.00
N GLU A 604 8.02 6.16 -29.93
CA GLU A 604 9.45 6.42 -29.88
C GLU A 604 10.17 5.10 -29.63
N ASN A 605 11.15 4.80 -30.48
CA ASN A 605 11.92 3.57 -30.38
C ASN A 605 12.91 3.68 -29.22
N LEU A 606 12.66 2.94 -28.16
CA LEU A 606 13.52 2.91 -26.98
C LEU A 606 14.50 1.74 -26.97
N ALA A 607 14.42 0.83 -27.95
CA ALA A 607 15.34 -0.28 -28.11
C ALA A 607 16.61 0.10 -28.91
N ASP A 608 16.58 1.22 -29.63
CA ASP A 608 17.69 1.72 -30.44
C ASP A 608 17.86 3.22 -30.17
N LEU A 609 18.95 3.57 -29.47
CA LEU A 609 19.23 4.94 -29.06
C LEU A 609 20.43 5.49 -29.85
N ASP A 610 20.52 6.81 -29.94
CA ASP A 610 21.61 7.51 -30.61
C ASP A 610 23.01 7.08 -30.10
N ASN A 611 24.01 7.22 -30.97
CA ASN A 611 25.43 6.87 -30.73
C ASN A 611 25.66 5.38 -30.43
N ASP A 612 24.96 4.50 -31.14
CA ASP A 612 25.09 3.04 -30.99
C ASP A 612 24.81 2.55 -29.56
N LYS A 613 23.87 3.21 -28.87
CA LYS A 613 23.48 2.85 -27.51
C LYS A 613 22.14 2.13 -27.48
N THR A 614 21.93 1.36 -26.41
CA THR A 614 20.66 0.72 -26.10
C THR A 614 20.49 0.55 -24.59
N ILE A 615 19.35 0.01 -24.18
CA ILE A 615 18.97 -0.17 -22.78
C ILE A 615 19.18 -1.63 -22.36
N PRO A 616 19.78 -1.91 -21.19
CA PRO A 616 19.84 -3.27 -20.65
C PRO A 616 18.46 -3.85 -20.34
N PHE A 617 18.30 -5.16 -20.52
CA PHE A 617 17.00 -5.84 -20.41
C PHE A 617 16.20 -5.48 -19.15
N TYR A 618 16.75 -5.67 -17.96
CA TYR A 618 15.99 -5.39 -16.73
C TYR A 618 15.72 -3.90 -16.51
N GLN A 619 16.54 -3.00 -17.08
CA GLN A 619 16.28 -1.57 -16.99
C GLN A 619 15.19 -1.13 -17.98
N ALA A 620 15.16 -1.72 -19.18
CA ALA A 620 14.04 -1.62 -20.10
C ALA A 620 12.74 -2.08 -19.44
N VAL A 621 12.77 -3.25 -18.79
CA VAL A 621 11.62 -3.77 -18.02
C VAL A 621 11.21 -2.83 -16.89
N SER A 622 12.17 -2.14 -16.25
CA SER A 622 11.88 -1.16 -15.21
C SER A 622 11.10 0.07 -15.72
N THR A 623 11.10 0.36 -17.02
CA THR A 623 10.35 1.50 -17.58
C THR A 623 8.85 1.26 -17.58
N THR A 624 8.43 -0.01 -17.69
CA THR A 624 7.03 -0.38 -17.73
C THR A 624 6.45 -0.56 -16.33
N ASN A 625 7.23 -1.01 -15.35
CA ASN A 625 6.76 -1.20 -13.96
C ASN A 625 6.93 0.06 -13.08
N ARG A 626 6.26 1.17 -13.44
CA ARG A 626 6.37 2.45 -12.73
C ARG A 626 5.02 2.98 -12.26
N PHE A 627 4.53 2.42 -11.15
CA PHE A 627 3.25 2.81 -10.58
C PHE A 627 3.16 4.33 -10.32
N PRO A 628 2.18 5.04 -10.93
CA PRO A 628 2.00 6.48 -10.73
C PRO A 628 1.93 6.84 -9.25
N VAL A 629 2.41 8.04 -8.87
CA VAL A 629 2.55 8.52 -7.47
C VAL A 629 3.68 7.86 -6.67
N PHE A 630 3.85 6.53 -6.76
CA PHE A 630 4.81 5.78 -5.93
C PHE A 630 6.11 5.42 -6.63
N SER A 631 6.20 5.45 -7.95
CA SER A 631 7.44 5.26 -8.73
C SER A 631 7.82 6.56 -9.42
N PRO A 632 9.13 6.86 -9.55
CA PRO A 632 9.55 8.03 -10.30
C PRO A 632 9.45 7.73 -11.80
N ALA A 633 9.32 8.73 -12.66
CA ALA A 633 9.46 8.51 -14.11
C ALA A 633 10.87 8.01 -14.45
N ALA A 634 10.98 7.11 -15.44
CA ALA A 634 12.28 6.74 -16.01
C ALA A 634 12.78 7.90 -16.86
N LYS A 635 13.97 8.41 -16.56
CA LYS A 635 14.65 9.33 -17.47
C LYS A 635 15.55 8.52 -18.39
N ILE A 636 15.32 8.61 -19.70
CA ILE A 636 16.21 8.06 -20.73
C ILE A 636 16.99 9.24 -21.34
N PRO A 637 18.32 9.29 -21.19
CA PRO A 637 19.12 10.39 -21.74
C PRO A 637 18.85 10.61 -23.23
N GLY A 638 18.52 11.85 -23.63
CA GLY A 638 18.20 12.20 -25.02
C GLY A 638 16.73 12.00 -25.43
N TYR A 639 15.99 11.11 -24.79
CA TYR A 639 14.62 10.71 -25.19
C TYR A 639 13.52 11.20 -24.24
N GLY A 640 13.89 11.63 -23.03
CA GLY A 640 12.97 12.28 -22.08
C GLY A 640 12.51 11.36 -20.94
N HIS A 641 11.27 11.56 -20.51
CA HIS A 641 10.71 10.88 -19.33
C HIS A 641 9.57 9.96 -19.69
N PHE A 642 9.62 8.76 -19.13
CA PHE A 642 8.71 7.67 -19.42
C PHE A 642 8.08 7.14 -18.13
N ILE A 643 6.77 6.93 -18.17
CA ILE A 643 5.95 6.40 -17.08
C ILE A 643 5.26 5.11 -17.53
N ASP A 644 4.52 4.49 -16.62
CA ASP A 644 3.76 3.28 -16.92
C ASP A 644 2.82 3.46 -18.13
N ALA A 645 2.79 2.45 -19.01
CA ALA A 645 1.95 2.45 -20.21
C ALA A 645 0.46 2.55 -19.93
N GLY A 646 0.00 2.22 -18.71
CA GLY A 646 -1.41 2.35 -18.36
C GLY A 646 -1.98 3.76 -18.58
N ALA A 647 -1.14 4.80 -18.61
CA ALA A 647 -1.54 6.16 -18.95
C ALA A 647 -2.01 6.34 -20.41
N ILE A 648 -1.69 5.39 -21.31
CA ILE A 648 -2.08 5.40 -22.73
C ILE A 648 -2.85 4.11 -23.06
N ASP A 649 -2.19 2.95 -22.99
CA ASP A 649 -2.80 1.63 -23.23
C ASP A 649 -2.44 0.69 -22.08
N ASN A 650 -3.44 0.34 -21.27
CA ASN A 650 -3.27 -0.58 -20.14
C ASN A 650 -3.46 -2.05 -20.52
N SER A 651 -3.78 -2.39 -21.78
CA SER A 651 -4.02 -3.76 -22.25
C SER A 651 -2.80 -4.43 -22.88
N GLY A 652 -1.92 -3.64 -23.51
CA GLY A 652 -0.86 -4.14 -24.40
C GLY A 652 -1.37 -4.60 -25.77
N LEU A 653 -2.68 -4.60 -26.00
CA LEU A 653 -3.30 -5.05 -27.24
C LEU A 653 -2.92 -4.14 -28.42
N LEU A 654 -2.71 -2.84 -28.17
CA LEU A 654 -2.36 -1.89 -29.22
C LEU A 654 -1.00 -2.24 -29.87
N GLY A 655 -0.01 -2.68 -29.09
CA GLY A 655 1.28 -3.10 -29.63
C GLY A 655 1.18 -4.34 -30.52
N CYS A 656 0.32 -5.30 -30.16
CA CYS A 656 0.03 -6.47 -31.00
C CYS A 656 -0.72 -6.08 -32.29
N LEU A 657 -1.67 -5.15 -32.19
CA LEU A 657 -2.43 -4.64 -33.33
C LEU A 657 -1.57 -3.90 -34.34
N ASP A 658 -0.67 -3.04 -33.87
CA ASP A 658 0.29 -2.32 -34.70
C ASP A 658 1.13 -3.28 -35.54
N LEU A 659 1.73 -4.28 -34.89
CA LEU A 659 2.53 -5.28 -35.59
C LEU A 659 1.67 -6.13 -36.54
N HIS A 660 0.48 -6.56 -36.13
CA HIS A 660 -0.41 -7.32 -37.02
C HIS A 660 -0.78 -6.52 -38.27
N ASN A 661 -1.16 -5.25 -38.12
CA ASN A 661 -1.50 -4.37 -39.24
C ASN A 661 -0.30 -4.14 -40.16
N TYR A 662 0.92 -4.06 -39.62
CA TYR A 662 2.13 -3.99 -40.41
C TYR A 662 2.34 -5.27 -41.23
N LEU A 663 2.24 -6.44 -40.61
CA LEU A 663 2.41 -7.74 -41.27
C LEU A 663 1.33 -8.02 -42.33
N LEU A 664 0.12 -7.46 -42.19
CA LEU A 664 -0.95 -7.59 -43.18
C LEU A 664 -0.67 -6.86 -44.50
N ARG A 665 0.31 -5.95 -44.54
CA ARG A 665 0.69 -5.24 -45.77
C ARG A 665 1.34 -6.17 -46.81
N ASP A 666 1.96 -7.26 -46.37
CA ASP A 666 2.43 -8.35 -47.23
C ASP A 666 1.67 -9.64 -46.89
N GLN A 667 0.69 -9.97 -47.73
CA GLN A 667 -0.13 -11.18 -47.56
C GLN A 667 0.69 -12.48 -47.58
N ALA A 668 1.91 -12.48 -48.13
CA ALA A 668 2.78 -13.67 -48.10
C ALA A 668 3.32 -13.99 -46.71
N ILE A 669 3.27 -13.06 -45.75
CA ILE A 669 3.76 -13.30 -44.37
C ILE A 669 2.80 -14.21 -43.61
N LEU A 670 1.54 -13.79 -43.48
CA LEU A 670 0.53 -14.51 -42.72
C LEU A 670 -0.20 -15.56 -43.58
N GLY A 671 -0.23 -15.37 -44.90
CA GLY A 671 -0.92 -16.25 -45.83
C GLY A 671 -2.42 -16.34 -45.52
N ASN A 672 -2.95 -17.56 -45.60
CA ASN A 672 -4.35 -17.87 -45.27
C ASN A 672 -4.53 -18.38 -43.83
N LYS A 673 -3.53 -18.17 -42.96
CA LYS A 673 -3.56 -18.65 -41.57
C LYS A 673 -4.63 -17.90 -40.77
N GLN A 674 -5.24 -18.60 -39.82
CA GLN A 674 -6.10 -18.02 -38.80
C GLN A 674 -5.24 -17.23 -37.79
N ILE A 675 -5.73 -16.08 -37.34
CA ILE A 675 -5.06 -15.26 -36.32
C ILE A 675 -5.88 -15.30 -35.03
N ALA A 676 -5.24 -15.62 -33.91
CA ALA A 676 -5.89 -15.69 -32.61
C ALA A 676 -5.24 -14.72 -31.61
N TYR A 677 -6.05 -13.88 -30.97
CA TYR A 677 -5.61 -12.97 -29.92
C TYR A 677 -5.95 -13.55 -28.55
N ILE A 678 -4.99 -13.58 -27.64
CA ILE A 678 -5.18 -13.94 -26.24
C ILE A 678 -4.89 -12.70 -25.41
N GLU A 679 -5.91 -12.13 -24.79
CA GLU A 679 -5.78 -11.01 -23.88
C GLU A 679 -5.92 -11.49 -22.43
N ILE A 680 -4.88 -11.27 -21.63
CA ILE A 680 -4.83 -11.66 -20.22
C ILE A 680 -5.27 -10.47 -19.37
N ILE A 681 -6.42 -10.60 -18.69
CA ILE A 681 -7.10 -9.49 -18.00
C ILE A 681 -7.20 -9.79 -16.49
N ASN A 682 -6.79 -8.84 -15.65
CA ASN A 682 -6.85 -8.92 -14.18
C ASN A 682 -7.71 -7.80 -13.53
N SER A 683 -8.38 -6.99 -14.35
CA SER A 683 -9.20 -5.86 -13.90
C SER A 683 -10.55 -6.34 -13.37
N LYS A 684 -10.87 -5.97 -12.12
CA LYS A 684 -12.20 -6.20 -11.55
C LYS A 684 -13.27 -5.39 -12.29
N GLY A 685 -12.95 -4.16 -12.73
CA GLY A 685 -13.88 -3.31 -13.47
C GLY A 685 -14.29 -3.92 -14.80
N LEU A 686 -13.33 -4.45 -15.57
CA LEU A 686 -13.63 -5.14 -16.83
C LEU A 686 -14.40 -6.45 -16.60
N TYR A 687 -14.11 -7.18 -15.52
CA TYR A 687 -14.89 -8.37 -15.15
C TYR A 687 -16.33 -8.02 -14.72
N VAL A 688 -16.54 -6.90 -14.03
CA VAL A 688 -17.88 -6.38 -13.72
C VAL A 688 -18.64 -6.05 -15.00
N ASN A 689 -17.98 -5.39 -15.97
CA ASN A 689 -18.58 -5.10 -17.27
C ASN A 689 -18.99 -6.39 -18.01
N TYR A 690 -18.10 -7.39 -18.03
CA TYR A 690 -18.39 -8.71 -18.59
C TYR A 690 -19.65 -9.34 -17.98
N LEU A 691 -19.77 -9.35 -16.65
CA LEU A 691 -20.95 -9.87 -15.96
C LEU A 691 -22.23 -9.08 -16.26
N ILE A 692 -22.13 -7.75 -16.40
CA ILE A 692 -23.27 -6.89 -16.75
C ILE A 692 -23.77 -7.21 -18.16
N GLU A 693 -22.87 -7.33 -19.15
CA GLU A 693 -23.24 -7.64 -20.53
C GLU A 693 -23.79 -9.06 -20.65
N LYS A 694 -23.21 -10.02 -19.93
CA LYS A 694 -23.77 -11.38 -19.81
C LYS A 694 -25.19 -11.36 -19.25
N PHE A 695 -25.41 -10.65 -18.13
CA PHE A 695 -26.73 -10.49 -17.52
C PHE A 695 -27.75 -9.84 -18.46
N LYS A 696 -27.35 -8.77 -19.16
CA LYS A 696 -28.19 -8.07 -20.13
C LYS A 696 -28.64 -9.00 -21.24
N LYS A 697 -27.71 -9.81 -21.77
CA LYS A 697 -28.00 -10.77 -22.83
C LYS A 697 -28.95 -11.87 -22.38
N GLU A 698 -28.69 -12.50 -21.23
CA GLU A 698 -29.54 -13.58 -20.67
C GLU A 698 -30.96 -13.14 -20.31
N ASN A 699 -31.17 -11.83 -20.10
CA ASN A 699 -32.45 -11.25 -19.72
C ASN A 699 -33.07 -10.36 -20.81
N GLU A 700 -32.49 -10.33 -22.01
CA GLU A 700 -32.94 -9.50 -23.15
C GLU A 700 -33.06 -8.00 -22.81
N ILE A 701 -32.15 -7.49 -21.97
CA ILE A 701 -32.12 -6.10 -21.52
C ILE A 701 -31.19 -5.28 -22.40
N THR A 702 -31.73 -4.27 -23.07
CA THR A 702 -30.94 -3.35 -23.90
C THR A 702 -30.23 -2.29 -23.06
N HIS A 703 -30.92 -1.73 -22.07
CA HIS A 703 -30.42 -0.65 -21.23
C HIS A 703 -30.86 -0.80 -19.77
N ILE A 704 -29.92 -0.60 -18.84
CA ILE A 704 -30.18 -0.61 -17.40
C ILE A 704 -30.34 0.84 -16.94
N VAL A 705 -31.55 1.23 -16.57
CA VAL A 705 -31.86 2.57 -16.07
C VAL A 705 -31.26 2.76 -14.68
N LYS A 706 -30.54 3.86 -14.50
CA LYS A 706 -29.85 4.24 -13.25
C LYS A 706 -30.21 5.67 -12.84
N ASN A 707 -30.07 5.94 -11.55
CA ASN A 707 -30.06 7.29 -11.00
C ASN A 707 -28.61 7.69 -10.74
N GLU A 708 -28.07 8.55 -11.58
CA GLU A 708 -26.66 8.95 -11.52
C GLU A 708 -26.35 9.79 -10.27
N ASN A 709 -25.16 9.60 -9.73
CA ASN A 709 -24.62 10.52 -8.74
C ASN A 709 -24.02 11.74 -9.42
N GLU A 710 -24.47 12.93 -9.05
CA GLU A 710 -23.84 14.18 -9.49
C GLU A 710 -22.36 14.17 -9.11
N THR A 711 -21.50 14.46 -10.08
CA THR A 711 -20.05 14.48 -9.90
C THR A 711 -19.54 15.86 -10.21
N ASP A 712 -18.79 16.45 -9.28
CA ASP A 712 -18.12 17.73 -9.47
C ASP A 712 -17.20 17.70 -10.70
N ASN A 713 -17.16 18.81 -11.46
CA ASN A 713 -16.41 18.91 -12.71
C ASN A 713 -14.93 18.54 -12.54
N LEU A 714 -14.26 18.99 -11.47
CA LEU A 714 -12.85 18.69 -11.24
C LEU A 714 -12.65 17.19 -10.97
N VAL A 715 -13.57 16.59 -10.23
CA VAL A 715 -13.54 15.15 -9.93
C VAL A 715 -13.84 14.33 -11.18
N ALA A 716 -14.77 14.79 -12.02
CA ALA A 716 -15.12 14.13 -13.28
C ALA A 716 -13.94 14.16 -14.27
N ASP A 717 -13.29 15.30 -14.43
CA ASP A 717 -12.10 15.46 -15.29
C ASP A 717 -10.95 14.59 -14.79
N LEU A 718 -10.72 14.56 -13.47
CA LEU A 718 -9.68 13.73 -12.86
C LEU A 718 -9.98 12.23 -13.03
N LYS A 719 -11.21 11.79 -12.71
CA LYS A 719 -11.65 10.40 -12.90
C LYS A 719 -11.50 9.98 -14.34
N THR A 720 -11.87 10.85 -15.27
CA THR A 720 -11.71 10.60 -16.70
C THR A 720 -10.22 10.51 -17.00
N GLY A 721 -9.41 11.53 -16.77
CA GLY A 721 -7.96 11.52 -17.06
C GLY A 721 -7.20 10.32 -16.48
N LEU A 722 -7.60 9.81 -15.31
CA LEU A 722 -6.98 8.69 -14.62
C LEU A 722 -7.60 7.31 -14.91
N ASN A 723 -8.69 7.24 -15.69
CA ASN A 723 -9.31 5.97 -16.03
C ASN A 723 -8.45 5.21 -17.05
N LEU A 724 -7.84 4.12 -16.58
CA LEU A 724 -6.93 3.26 -17.35
C LEU A 724 -7.66 2.31 -18.32
N ASP A 725 -8.98 2.15 -18.17
CA ASP A 725 -9.77 1.17 -18.93
C ASP A 725 -10.36 1.74 -20.23
N LYS A 726 -10.20 3.04 -20.53
CA LYS A 726 -10.79 3.68 -21.73
C LYS A 726 -10.30 3.09 -23.05
N ILE A 727 -8.98 3.08 -23.25
CA ILE A 727 -8.35 2.56 -24.47
C ILE A 727 -8.48 1.04 -24.52
N PRO A 728 -8.23 0.28 -23.44
CA PRO A 728 -8.52 -1.15 -23.41
C PRO A 728 -9.96 -1.50 -23.79
N GLY A 729 -10.96 -0.78 -23.27
CA GLY A 729 -12.37 -1.00 -23.61
C GLY A 729 -12.64 -0.80 -25.11
N TYR A 730 -12.15 0.32 -25.68
CA TYR A 730 -12.26 0.56 -27.13
C TYR A 730 -11.59 -0.53 -27.97
N LEU A 731 -10.36 -0.93 -27.62
CA LEU A 731 -9.63 -1.96 -28.35
C LEU A 731 -10.30 -3.33 -28.23
N SER A 732 -10.87 -3.66 -27.08
CA SER A 732 -11.61 -4.89 -26.86
C SER A 732 -12.85 -4.96 -27.77
N ASP A 733 -13.67 -3.90 -27.79
CA ASP A 733 -14.83 -3.80 -28.66
C ASP A 733 -14.44 -3.85 -30.14
N TYR A 734 -13.36 -3.17 -30.52
CA TYR A 734 -12.80 -3.21 -31.88
C TYR A 734 -12.43 -4.64 -32.27
N MET A 735 -11.75 -5.39 -31.40
CA MET A 735 -11.34 -6.76 -31.64
C MET A 735 -12.53 -7.72 -31.73
N SER A 736 -13.50 -7.61 -30.83
CA SER A 736 -14.73 -8.42 -30.88
C SER A 736 -15.53 -8.16 -32.16
N ASN A 737 -15.64 -6.90 -32.58
CA ASN A 737 -16.28 -6.55 -33.85
C ASN A 737 -15.50 -7.10 -35.05
N TRP A 738 -14.16 -7.02 -35.01
CA TRP A 738 -13.33 -7.56 -36.08
C TRP A 738 -13.50 -9.09 -36.19
N GLU A 739 -13.47 -9.83 -35.09
CA GLU A 739 -13.74 -11.28 -35.06
C GLU A 739 -15.05 -11.63 -35.77
N ASN A 740 -16.13 -10.93 -35.41
CA ASN A 740 -17.47 -11.16 -35.96
C ASN A 740 -17.54 -10.99 -37.48
N THR A 741 -16.68 -10.16 -38.07
CA THR A 741 -16.65 -9.89 -39.52
C THR A 741 -15.74 -10.83 -40.32
N GLN A 742 -14.91 -11.64 -39.67
CA GLN A 742 -13.84 -12.40 -40.33
C GLN A 742 -14.17 -13.88 -40.58
N GLU A 743 -15.41 -14.31 -40.36
CA GLU A 743 -15.90 -15.69 -40.57
C GLU A 743 -14.98 -16.79 -39.97
N GLY A 744 -14.34 -16.50 -38.83
CA GLY A 744 -13.41 -17.40 -38.16
C GLY A 744 -11.95 -17.26 -38.57
N ARG A 745 -11.57 -16.38 -39.52
CA ARG A 745 -10.15 -16.09 -39.79
C ARG A 745 -9.45 -15.35 -38.66
N LEU A 746 -10.21 -14.65 -37.82
CA LEU A 746 -9.75 -14.04 -36.59
C LEU A 746 -10.46 -14.70 -35.40
N ARG A 747 -9.77 -14.88 -34.28
CA ARG A 747 -10.30 -15.33 -32.99
C ARG A 747 -9.83 -14.39 -31.89
N TYR A 748 -10.67 -14.13 -30.89
CA TYR A 748 -10.30 -13.27 -29.77
C TYR A 748 -10.74 -13.86 -28.42
N PHE A 749 -9.76 -14.09 -27.55
CA PHE A 749 -9.91 -14.70 -26.24
C PHE A 749 -9.63 -13.70 -25.13
N LYS A 750 -10.60 -13.47 -24.26
CA LYS A 750 -10.46 -12.63 -23.06
C LYS A 750 -10.32 -13.51 -21.82
N ILE A 751 -9.08 -13.70 -21.39
CA ILE A 751 -8.73 -14.53 -20.23
C ILE A 751 -8.82 -13.68 -18.96
N PHE A 752 -10.04 -13.54 -18.45
CA PHE A 752 -10.32 -12.82 -17.20
C PHE A 752 -9.83 -13.58 -15.98
N MET A 753 -9.24 -12.88 -15.01
CA MET A 753 -9.20 -13.33 -13.63
C MET A 753 -10.59 -13.14 -13.01
N PRO A 754 -11.30 -14.21 -12.62
CA PRO A 754 -12.61 -14.07 -11.99
C PRO A 754 -12.52 -13.33 -10.66
N HIS A 755 -13.49 -12.45 -10.41
CA HIS A 755 -13.58 -11.62 -9.22
C HIS A 755 -14.94 -11.75 -8.55
N LYS A 756 -15.00 -11.70 -7.23
CA LYS A 756 -16.29 -11.64 -6.53
C LYS A 756 -16.89 -10.24 -6.68
N VAL A 757 -18.14 -10.18 -7.14
CA VAL A 757 -18.82 -8.92 -7.49
C VAL A 757 -20.07 -8.71 -6.63
N THR A 758 -20.13 -7.58 -5.95
CA THR A 758 -21.30 -7.14 -5.19
C THR A 758 -22.16 -6.17 -6.01
N LEU A 759 -23.41 -5.95 -5.58
CA LEU A 759 -24.23 -4.89 -6.16
C LEU A 759 -23.56 -3.51 -6.05
N GLY A 760 -22.86 -3.25 -4.94
CA GLY A 760 -22.13 -2.00 -4.74
C GLY A 760 -20.98 -1.81 -5.73
N ASP A 761 -20.33 -2.90 -6.16
CA ASP A 761 -19.33 -2.84 -7.23
C ASP A 761 -19.97 -2.42 -8.57
N VAL A 762 -21.16 -2.95 -8.88
CA VAL A 762 -21.93 -2.58 -10.09
C VAL A 762 -22.39 -1.12 -10.04
N GLU A 763 -22.98 -0.68 -8.93
CA GLU A 763 -23.41 0.71 -8.75
C GLU A 763 -22.23 1.68 -8.78
N SER A 764 -21.07 1.28 -8.23
CA SER A 764 -19.83 2.05 -8.35
C SER A 764 -19.33 2.12 -9.79
N TYR A 765 -19.43 1.03 -10.56
CA TYR A 765 -19.09 1.00 -11.99
C TYR A 765 -19.99 1.94 -12.80
N PHE A 766 -21.29 1.94 -12.51
CA PHE A 766 -22.26 2.85 -13.16
C PHE A 766 -22.20 4.30 -12.66
N ASN A 767 -21.52 4.56 -11.53
CA ASN A 767 -21.54 5.83 -10.80
C ASN A 767 -22.98 6.28 -10.47
N GLY A 768 -23.84 5.34 -10.05
CA GLY A 768 -25.26 5.57 -9.77
C GLY A 768 -25.97 4.33 -9.26
N THR A 769 -27.17 4.51 -8.72
CA THR A 769 -28.00 3.42 -8.16
C THR A 769 -29.01 2.92 -9.19
N LEU A 770 -29.33 1.63 -9.16
CA LEU A 770 -30.35 1.05 -10.04
C LEU A 770 -31.75 1.55 -9.67
N VAL A 771 -32.55 1.94 -10.66
CA VAL A 771 -33.92 2.46 -10.45
C VAL A 771 -34.95 1.33 -10.41
N ASP A 772 -34.82 0.36 -11.30
CA ASP A 772 -35.76 -0.76 -11.41
C ASP A 772 -35.43 -1.83 -10.35
N GLU A 773 -36.28 -1.92 -9.33
CA GLU A 773 -36.13 -2.91 -8.26
C GLU A 773 -36.26 -4.35 -8.77
N THR A 774 -37.01 -4.61 -9.83
CA THR A 774 -37.12 -5.96 -10.43
C THR A 774 -35.80 -6.36 -11.08
N ILE A 775 -35.22 -5.48 -11.90
CA ILE A 775 -33.90 -5.71 -12.53
C ILE A 775 -32.84 -5.86 -11.45
N LYS A 776 -32.87 -5.01 -10.41
CA LYS A 776 -31.95 -5.09 -9.28
C LYS A 776 -32.02 -6.43 -8.55
N GLN A 777 -33.21 -6.96 -8.26
CA GLN A 777 -33.33 -8.28 -7.61
C GLN A 777 -32.85 -9.42 -8.52
N LYS A 778 -33.15 -9.36 -9.83
CA LYS A 778 -32.62 -10.33 -10.80
C LYS A 778 -31.09 -10.29 -10.86
N LEU A 779 -30.51 -9.09 -10.90
CA LEU A 779 -29.07 -8.90 -10.93
C LEU A 779 -28.41 -9.41 -9.64
N ILE A 780 -28.98 -9.14 -8.46
CA ILE A 780 -28.48 -9.68 -7.19
C ILE A 780 -28.41 -11.20 -7.22
N ARG A 781 -29.47 -11.86 -7.72
CA ARG A 781 -29.51 -13.32 -7.84
C ARG A 781 -28.47 -13.84 -8.83
N PHE A 782 -28.37 -13.22 -10.01
CA PHE A 782 -27.36 -13.56 -11.01
C PHE A 782 -25.94 -13.44 -10.46
N LEU A 783 -25.61 -12.32 -9.81
CA LEU A 783 -24.30 -12.12 -9.18
C LEU A 783 -24.03 -13.14 -8.08
N ALA A 784 -25.04 -13.54 -7.30
CA ALA A 784 -24.89 -14.58 -6.29
C ALA A 784 -24.56 -15.94 -6.93
N GLU A 785 -25.20 -16.29 -8.04
CA GLU A 785 -24.93 -17.53 -8.78
C GLU A 785 -23.49 -17.55 -9.34
N GLU A 786 -23.04 -16.45 -9.97
CA GLU A 786 -21.66 -16.30 -10.46
C GLU A 786 -20.63 -16.33 -9.31
N ASN A 787 -20.90 -15.63 -8.21
CA ASN A 787 -20.02 -15.64 -7.03
C ASN A 787 -19.94 -17.04 -6.39
N ASN A 788 -21.02 -17.83 -6.40
CA ASN A 788 -21.02 -19.18 -5.85
C ASN A 788 -20.06 -20.12 -6.62
N ILE A 789 -19.87 -19.90 -7.93
CA ILE A 789 -18.87 -20.65 -8.71
C ILE A 789 -17.47 -20.35 -8.17
N ILE A 790 -17.13 -19.08 -7.95
CA ILE A 790 -15.84 -18.68 -7.37
C ILE A 790 -15.69 -19.25 -5.95
N LEU A 791 -16.70 -19.09 -5.09
CA LEU A 791 -16.68 -19.57 -3.71
C LEU A 791 -16.54 -21.09 -3.63
N SER A 792 -17.12 -21.86 -4.55
CA SER A 792 -16.96 -23.31 -4.60
C SER A 792 -15.51 -23.77 -4.85
N ILE A 793 -14.69 -22.90 -5.45
CA ILE A 793 -13.27 -23.13 -5.72
C ILE A 793 -12.41 -22.59 -4.58
N THR A 794 -12.78 -21.42 -4.05
CA THR A 794 -11.95 -20.64 -3.14
C THR A 794 -12.41 -20.67 -1.70
N GLU A 795 -13.40 -21.47 -1.32
CA GLU A 795 -13.85 -21.58 0.06
C GLU A 795 -14.28 -23.00 0.42
N LYS A 796 -14.17 -23.34 1.71
CA LYS A 796 -14.66 -24.60 2.24
C LYS A 796 -16.18 -24.51 2.52
N PRO A 797 -16.95 -25.56 2.21
CA PRO A 797 -18.41 -25.55 2.37
C PRO A 797 -18.88 -25.42 3.83
N ASP A 798 -18.17 -26.03 4.80
CA ASP A 798 -18.58 -26.10 6.21
C ASP A 798 -17.58 -25.41 7.16
N LYS A 799 -17.32 -24.12 6.96
CA LYS A 799 -16.42 -23.34 7.84
C LYS A 799 -17.09 -22.97 9.16
N ASN A 800 -16.42 -23.25 10.27
CA ASN A 800 -16.77 -22.72 11.58
C ASN A 800 -16.09 -21.35 11.83
N PHE A 801 -16.48 -20.67 12.90
CA PHE A 801 -15.97 -19.33 13.28
C PHE A 801 -14.44 -19.25 13.50
N PHE A 802 -13.79 -20.38 13.80
CA PHE A 802 -12.35 -20.48 14.06
C PHE A 802 -11.55 -20.93 12.84
N ASP A 803 -12.21 -21.41 11.79
CA ASP A 803 -11.53 -21.90 10.60
C ASP A 803 -10.88 -20.72 9.84
N PRO A 804 -9.58 -20.82 9.50
CA PRO A 804 -8.92 -19.79 8.73
C PRO A 804 -9.43 -19.75 7.29
N TRP A 805 -9.54 -18.53 6.75
CA TRP A 805 -9.70 -18.35 5.32
C TRP A 805 -8.42 -18.79 4.61
N GLU A 806 -8.58 -19.63 3.61
CA GLU A 806 -7.46 -20.06 2.78
C GLU A 806 -7.18 -19.06 1.66
N TYR A 807 -8.17 -18.26 1.29
CA TYR A 807 -8.15 -17.41 0.10
C TYR A 807 -8.47 -15.97 0.43
N TYR A 808 -7.80 -15.06 -0.27
CA TYR A 808 -8.03 -13.63 -0.23
C TYR A 808 -7.98 -13.15 -1.67
N GLU A 809 -9.00 -12.43 -2.12
CA GLU A 809 -9.02 -11.97 -3.50
C GLU A 809 -7.91 -10.91 -3.69
N PRO A 810 -7.01 -11.08 -4.66
CA PRO A 810 -5.89 -10.18 -4.84
C PRO A 810 -6.36 -8.80 -5.31
N THR A 811 -5.90 -7.76 -4.62
CA THR A 811 -6.15 -6.37 -4.98
C THR A 811 -4.97 -5.78 -5.76
N LEU A 812 -5.10 -4.53 -6.22
CA LEU A 812 -4.00 -3.83 -6.86
C LEU A 812 -2.86 -3.58 -5.85
N SER A 813 -1.81 -4.40 -5.93
CA SER A 813 -0.72 -4.37 -4.95
C SER A 813 0.64 -4.72 -5.55
N ARG A 814 1.70 -4.32 -4.85
CA ARG A 814 3.08 -4.80 -5.03
C ARG A 814 3.51 -5.81 -3.95
N HIS A 815 2.54 -6.40 -3.26
CA HIS A 815 2.73 -7.43 -2.24
C HIS A 815 1.48 -8.30 -2.18
N LEU A 816 1.64 -9.62 -2.27
CA LEU A 816 0.54 -10.58 -2.21
C LEU A 816 0.69 -11.44 -0.95
N SER A 817 -0.42 -11.65 -0.23
CA SER A 817 -0.47 -12.58 0.89
C SER A 817 -0.42 -14.03 0.40
N GLN A 818 -0.19 -15.00 1.29
CA GLN A 818 -0.21 -16.40 0.90
C GLN A 818 -1.59 -16.82 0.39
N SER A 819 -2.65 -16.32 1.04
CA SER A 819 -4.03 -16.48 0.61
C SER A 819 -4.34 -15.86 -0.77
N SER A 820 -3.73 -14.72 -1.10
CA SER A 820 -3.84 -14.10 -2.43
C SER A 820 -3.18 -14.95 -3.52
N LEU A 821 -2.03 -15.56 -3.22
CA LEU A 821 -1.33 -16.44 -4.14
C LEU A 821 -2.09 -17.75 -4.38
N ARG A 822 -2.71 -18.32 -3.33
CA ARG A 822 -3.60 -19.47 -3.47
C ARG A 822 -4.80 -19.14 -4.34
N TYR A 823 -5.42 -17.97 -4.15
CA TYR A 823 -6.53 -17.51 -5.01
C TYR A 823 -6.14 -17.51 -6.48
N ILE A 824 -5.02 -16.86 -6.84
CA ILE A 824 -4.55 -16.80 -8.23
C ILE A 824 -4.31 -18.19 -8.83
N LYS A 825 -3.75 -19.12 -8.04
CA LYS A 825 -3.43 -20.46 -8.50
C LYS A 825 -4.68 -21.31 -8.72
N ASP A 826 -5.59 -21.32 -7.76
CA ASP A 826 -6.76 -22.20 -7.80
C ASP A 826 -7.90 -21.63 -8.65
N ILE A 827 -8.01 -20.31 -8.79
CA ILE A 827 -9.04 -19.71 -9.65
C ILE A 827 -8.86 -20.07 -11.12
N LEU A 828 -7.68 -20.51 -11.56
CA LEU A 828 -7.46 -21.09 -12.90
C LEU A 828 -8.33 -22.33 -13.17
N LYS A 829 -8.90 -22.96 -12.14
CA LYS A 829 -9.84 -24.08 -12.26
C LYS A 829 -11.27 -23.62 -12.57
N HIS A 830 -11.53 -22.32 -12.62
CA HIS A 830 -12.85 -21.76 -12.92
C HIS A 830 -13.37 -22.26 -14.29
N PRO A 831 -14.67 -22.61 -14.41
CA PRO A 831 -15.24 -23.14 -15.65
C PRO A 831 -14.95 -22.28 -16.89
N LEU A 832 -15.16 -20.96 -16.81
CA LEU A 832 -14.84 -19.98 -17.86
C LEU A 832 -13.41 -20.16 -18.40
N LEU A 833 -12.42 -20.28 -17.51
CA LEU A 833 -11.02 -20.41 -17.89
C LEU A 833 -10.69 -21.79 -18.44
N ARG A 834 -11.28 -22.86 -17.87
CA ARG A 834 -11.09 -24.22 -18.37
C ARG A 834 -11.59 -24.36 -19.81
N GLU A 835 -12.73 -23.77 -20.11
CA GLU A 835 -13.33 -23.78 -21.44
C GLU A 835 -12.44 -23.02 -22.45
N GLN A 836 -12.06 -21.78 -22.14
CA GLN A 836 -11.16 -20.99 -22.99
C GLN A 836 -9.79 -21.66 -23.19
N PHE A 837 -9.21 -22.25 -22.14
CA PHE A 837 -7.94 -22.96 -22.25
C PHE A 837 -8.05 -24.21 -23.12
N SER A 838 -9.16 -24.94 -23.04
CA SER A 838 -9.41 -26.10 -23.90
C SER A 838 -9.57 -25.69 -25.35
N GLU A 839 -10.25 -24.58 -25.63
CA GLU A 839 -10.43 -24.09 -26.99
C GLU A 839 -9.09 -23.63 -27.60
N ILE A 840 -8.27 -22.91 -26.85
CA ILE A 840 -6.91 -22.53 -27.28
C ILE A 840 -6.05 -23.77 -27.54
N GLU A 841 -6.14 -24.79 -26.67
CA GLU A 841 -5.44 -26.07 -26.84
C GLU A 841 -5.89 -26.80 -28.11
N THR A 842 -7.17 -26.77 -28.44
CA THR A 842 -7.71 -27.30 -29.70
C THR A 842 -7.14 -26.54 -30.90
N LEU A 843 -7.21 -25.21 -30.91
CA LEU A 843 -6.69 -24.39 -32.01
C LEU A 843 -5.20 -24.61 -32.30
N ILE A 844 -4.39 -24.83 -31.26
CA ILE A 844 -2.96 -25.07 -31.40
C ILE A 844 -2.65 -26.42 -32.06
N ASN A 845 -3.49 -27.42 -31.80
CA ASN A 845 -3.29 -28.78 -32.30
C ASN A 845 -4.04 -29.05 -33.62
N THR A 846 -5.03 -28.22 -33.96
CA THR A 846 -5.84 -28.37 -35.18
C THR A 846 -5.12 -27.84 -36.43
N LYS A 847 -5.33 -28.50 -37.57
CA LYS A 847 -4.85 -28.09 -38.90
C LYS A 847 -5.92 -27.46 -39.81
N LYS A 848 -6.99 -26.93 -39.23
CA LYS A 848 -8.13 -26.33 -39.93
C LYS A 848 -8.48 -25.00 -39.29
N ILE A 849 -9.07 -24.09 -40.08
CA ILE A 849 -9.65 -22.86 -39.54
C ILE A 849 -10.90 -23.24 -38.76
N GLU A 850 -10.92 -22.98 -37.46
CA GLU A 850 -12.08 -23.24 -36.61
C GLU A 850 -12.89 -21.95 -36.39
N LYS A 851 -14.18 -21.98 -36.76
CA LYS A 851 -15.08 -20.87 -36.46
C LYS A 851 -15.34 -20.82 -34.95
N ASN A 852 -15.60 -19.62 -34.46
CA ASN A 852 -16.08 -19.45 -33.10
C ASN A 852 -17.48 -20.07 -32.96
N VAL A 853 -17.57 -21.23 -32.29
CA VAL A 853 -18.83 -21.97 -32.11
C VAL A 853 -19.63 -21.39 -30.94
N ASN A 854 -18.98 -20.65 -30.04
CA ASN A 854 -19.61 -20.11 -28.84
C ASN A 854 -19.15 -18.65 -28.58
N PRO A 855 -19.64 -17.68 -29.37
CA PRO A 855 -19.26 -16.26 -29.24
C PRO A 855 -19.61 -15.66 -27.87
N GLU A 856 -20.39 -16.37 -27.05
CA GLU A 856 -20.77 -15.97 -25.69
C GLU A 856 -19.58 -15.99 -24.71
N ILE A 857 -18.55 -16.78 -24.99
CA ILE A 857 -17.29 -16.86 -24.21
C ILE A 857 -16.30 -15.76 -24.64
N SER A 858 -16.58 -15.10 -25.77
CA SER A 858 -15.79 -14.05 -26.41
C SER A 858 -16.27 -12.65 -26.04
N PHE A 859 -17.35 -12.56 -25.25
CA PHE A 859 -17.90 -11.32 -24.70
C PHE A 859 -17.17 -10.83 -23.45
#